data_AF-A0A0Q5AS48-F1
#
_entry.id   AF-A0A0Q5AS48-F1
#
_cell.length_a   1.000
_cell.length_b   1.000
_cell.length_c   1.000
_cell.angle_alpha   90.00
_cell.angle_beta   90.00
_cell.angle_gamma   90.00
#
_symmetry.space_group_name_H-M   'P 1'
#
loop_
_entity.id
_entity.type
_entity.pdbx_description
1 polymer ?
#
loop_
_entity_poly.entity_id
_entity_poly.type
_entity_poly.pdbx_seq_one_letter_code
_entity_poly.pdbx_strand_id
1 'polypeptide(L)'
;MSSLLAAVLAATILVAPPAPASAVTGAPLDGLTAGAVSTSHPRLILTDAKLAELKARVVTDPTSMTWYSRITTNAQSDLTAAVVGYDKSSGDLLPVARSLISRTYDLALMYRMTGEARYAESLWSNLAAAAAFPDWNPGHFIDTAEIAHAVAIGYDWLYPYWSSSRRATLQNAIAQKGLAAAVASSRSTSNGWTAVGSNWNLVGNGGIGTAALAIAREDPTLADQVFTVMRGSISYGLASYGPDGGYSEGVTYWAYGTSYLTTLIAGLRSSTGSDRNLLTTPGLASTAQFALAMAGPSGLSFNVGDSFANESLTTALLGLESAFGDYGSRSLSVTGSMGRITDDANVRSLIWLTPRSTEDVLEDTAAQPLDRTYSAAGLTALRGAWNEDQTNWVALRAGNASVSNGHDDLDAGSFVLDALGENWAVELGPDDYRLPGYFTDSDAGRWSYYRKRAEGQNTLVMDPTVKGGASKPSSATTAIVRSDPMGSAAVSTLTSAYPGLATSWRRGIQLADSRNRIIVQDEVTASRTVPSWWFMHTKADVAISADGRSATLSQNGKQLVARIAAPSAALFTLMDAVPLGGSPGPVGQAANNGTKKLAIQLPAATSYTVSVEFTPLREGATLPALMPVRALSAWSPSGPEPARLTSLRVDGRPLASFDPVTQAYDYPTPATGTVPVVTATGASGTAVSVTQATSLPGVAKVRVSLAGRTNAVILVHFIRGPVPVASVTASTDAIGARATLDGSIATGWRATGDHFLQYDFGKAQPVSHARIFWPSRPSPDAAFEVLESPDGVTWWTMYTGKVAFLESMAWASSQIGIKSVRYVKVVTHGVPADRSAAINEVRFYSDQSGGRVIAPTPHYSATATGLDAPLELGASSRLGYSLTAPSGAAAAASSVSYASSDASVAAIDSAGLVTGRKGGSARVTATVIVGRETLIVSRTVTVVDSSLVRLVATDDGYVQGGTPANTNFKTAWKMYVQHSSQYPQFDRYTYFAFDASSLAGKEIESARLVFTGQTASTLEGPVTLSAHAVTTPWTSATLTYNNRPAMNARVGSTSVSGGTAQRVIDVTDYVRLLRGGPLSLGMTAEDTADLKGRLFEIASVRSPDKPSLEIRLKRP
;
A
#
# COMPACT_ATOMS: atom_id res chain seq x y z
N MET A 1 73.02 24.32 -10.11
CA MET A 1 73.88 24.03 -11.28
C MET A 1 74.20 22.55 -11.25
N SER A 2 73.76 21.83 -12.30
CA SER A 2 74.23 20.50 -12.77
C SER A 2 74.09 19.31 -11.79
N SER A 3 73.50 18.15 -12.09
CA SER A 3 73.05 17.53 -13.35
C SER A 3 72.62 16.06 -13.09
N LEU A 4 71.65 15.56 -13.88
CA LEU A 4 71.35 14.14 -14.23
C LEU A 4 70.74 13.22 -13.15
N LEU A 5 69.76 12.31 -13.36
CA LEU A 5 68.97 11.75 -14.49
C LEU A 5 67.92 10.79 -13.83
N ALA A 6 66.61 10.72 -14.13
CA ALA A 6 65.89 9.92 -15.16
C ALA A 6 64.50 9.55 -14.54
N ALA A 7 63.35 10.01 -15.05
CA ALA A 7 62.49 9.42 -16.09
C ALA A 7 61.60 8.22 -15.65
N VAL A 8 60.30 8.46 -15.43
CA VAL A 8 59.19 7.59 -15.91
C VAL A 8 58.01 8.47 -16.33
N LEU A 9 57.56 8.22 -17.57
CA LEU A 9 56.48 8.86 -18.32
C LEU A 9 55.11 8.48 -17.72
N ALA A 10 54.26 9.46 -17.40
CA ALA A 10 52.83 9.25 -17.21
C ALA A 10 52.09 9.80 -18.43
N ALA A 11 51.50 8.90 -19.22
CA ALA A 11 50.58 9.26 -20.29
C ALA A 11 49.24 9.70 -19.69
N THR A 12 49.04 11.01 -19.56
CA THR A 12 47.71 11.59 -19.31
C THR A 12 46.88 11.48 -20.58
N ILE A 13 45.98 10.49 -20.62
CA ILE A 13 44.82 10.53 -21.51
C ILE A 13 43.90 11.62 -20.95
N LEU A 14 43.87 12.79 -21.61
CA LEU A 14 42.81 13.77 -21.39
C LEU A 14 41.50 13.13 -21.85
N VAL A 15 40.68 12.67 -20.89
CA VAL A 15 39.26 12.42 -21.13
C VAL A 15 38.60 13.79 -21.29
N ALA A 16 38.25 14.15 -22.51
CA ALA A 16 37.41 15.31 -22.76
C ALA A 16 36.06 15.12 -22.02
N PRO A 17 35.53 16.14 -21.33
CA PRO A 17 34.18 16.06 -20.78
C PRO A 17 33.19 15.76 -21.92
N PRO A 18 32.15 14.94 -21.69
CA PRO A 18 31.14 14.70 -22.70
C PRO A 18 30.54 16.06 -23.11
N ALA A 19 30.47 16.30 -24.42
CA ALA A 19 29.80 17.47 -24.97
C ALA A 19 28.37 17.55 -24.40
N PRO A 20 27.83 18.75 -24.11
CA PRO A 20 26.43 18.89 -23.73
C PRO A 20 25.59 18.24 -24.83
N ALA A 21 24.77 17.26 -24.46
CA ALA A 21 23.84 16.65 -25.38
C ALA A 21 22.97 17.74 -26.00
N SER A 22 23.07 17.93 -27.31
CA SER A 22 22.09 18.71 -28.07
C SER A 22 20.71 18.25 -27.63
N ALA A 23 19.83 19.19 -27.25
CA ALA A 23 18.46 18.88 -26.87
C ALA A 23 17.82 18.02 -27.97
N VAL A 24 17.58 16.74 -27.69
CA VAL A 24 16.90 15.84 -28.63
C VAL A 24 15.42 16.21 -28.59
N THR A 25 14.92 16.79 -29.69
CA THR A 25 13.58 17.38 -29.82
C THR A 25 12.51 16.39 -30.28
N GLY A 26 12.59 15.11 -29.87
CA GLY A 26 11.63 14.06 -30.28
C GLY A 26 10.75 13.59 -29.12
N ALA A 27 9.51 13.17 -29.41
CA ALA A 27 8.62 12.57 -28.42
C ALA A 27 9.14 11.18 -27.99
N PRO A 28 8.76 10.69 -26.80
CA PRO A 28 9.13 9.35 -26.35
C PRO A 28 8.76 8.26 -27.37
N LEU A 29 9.69 7.33 -27.60
CA LEU A 29 9.56 6.21 -28.55
C LEU A 29 9.48 6.60 -30.03
N ASP A 30 9.70 7.87 -30.39
CA ASP A 30 9.72 8.29 -31.79
C ASP A 30 10.78 7.55 -32.62
N GLY A 31 10.39 7.18 -33.85
CA GLY A 31 11.23 6.46 -34.79
C GLY A 31 11.60 5.03 -34.36
N LEU A 32 11.00 4.48 -33.30
CA LEU A 32 11.16 3.07 -32.95
C LEU A 32 10.42 2.20 -33.96
N THR A 33 11.16 1.31 -34.62
CA THR A 33 10.64 0.31 -35.55
C THR A 33 11.35 -1.02 -35.31
N ALA A 34 10.74 -2.11 -35.77
CA ALA A 34 11.33 -3.43 -35.81
C ALA A 34 12.67 -3.46 -36.56
N GLY A 35 12.79 -2.61 -37.58
CA GLY A 35 14.02 -2.41 -38.36
C GLY A 35 15.22 -1.96 -37.53
N ALA A 36 14.98 -1.19 -36.46
CA ALA A 36 16.02 -0.62 -35.61
C ALA A 36 16.52 -1.55 -34.49
N VAL A 37 15.87 -2.71 -34.31
CA VAL A 37 16.26 -3.72 -33.33
C VAL A 37 17.36 -4.61 -33.91
N SER A 38 18.43 -4.84 -33.15
CA SER A 38 19.55 -5.74 -33.50
C SER A 38 19.04 -7.14 -33.84
N THR A 39 19.66 -7.81 -34.81
CA THR A 39 19.35 -9.20 -35.19
C THR A 39 19.98 -10.25 -34.27
N SER A 40 20.94 -9.86 -33.42
CA SER A 40 21.65 -10.80 -32.55
C SER A 40 20.88 -11.04 -31.25
N HIS A 41 20.98 -12.27 -30.74
CA HIS A 41 20.52 -12.64 -29.40
C HIS A 41 21.71 -13.10 -28.54
N PRO A 42 21.70 -12.87 -27.23
CA PRO A 42 20.68 -12.13 -26.46
C PRO A 42 20.79 -10.61 -26.69
N ARG A 43 19.65 -9.92 -26.72
CA ARG A 43 19.56 -8.45 -26.95
C ARG A 43 18.81 -7.70 -25.87
N LEU A 44 18.19 -8.36 -24.90
CA LEU A 44 17.45 -7.71 -23.82
C LEU A 44 18.27 -7.68 -22.53
N ILE A 45 18.66 -6.49 -22.07
CA ILE A 45 19.24 -6.21 -20.74
C ILE A 45 20.62 -6.86 -20.49
N LEU A 46 20.70 -8.21 -20.45
CA LEU A 46 21.91 -8.98 -20.21
C LEU A 46 22.55 -9.43 -21.53
N THR A 47 23.36 -8.56 -22.10
CA THR A 47 24.24 -8.89 -23.22
C THR A 47 25.39 -9.80 -22.76
N ASP A 48 26.08 -10.47 -23.69
CA ASP A 48 27.24 -11.30 -23.34
C ASP A 48 28.39 -10.49 -22.71
N ALA A 49 28.57 -9.25 -23.13
CA ALA A 49 29.54 -8.33 -22.50
C ALA A 49 29.17 -8.04 -21.03
N LYS A 50 27.88 -7.79 -20.74
CA LYS A 50 27.40 -7.56 -19.39
C LYS A 50 27.47 -8.82 -18.53
N LEU A 51 27.24 -10.01 -19.11
CA LEU A 51 27.43 -11.29 -18.44
C LEU A 51 28.90 -11.53 -18.05
N ALA A 52 29.84 -11.20 -18.94
CA ALA A 52 31.27 -11.33 -18.64
C ALA A 52 31.69 -10.39 -17.48
N GLU A 53 31.20 -9.15 -17.49
CA GLU A 53 31.40 -8.20 -16.39
C GLU A 53 30.81 -8.72 -15.07
N LEU A 54 29.57 -9.22 -15.11
CA LEU A 54 28.90 -9.79 -13.93
C LEU A 54 29.68 -10.99 -13.35
N LYS A 55 30.18 -11.91 -14.21
CA LYS A 55 30.99 -13.06 -13.77
C LYS A 55 32.26 -12.65 -13.02
N ALA A 56 32.91 -11.59 -13.46
CA ALA A 56 34.06 -11.04 -12.74
C ALA A 56 33.63 -10.40 -11.42
N ARG A 57 32.57 -9.58 -11.45
CA ARG A 57 32.11 -8.80 -10.30
C ARG A 57 31.62 -9.65 -9.13
N VAL A 58 30.90 -10.74 -9.37
CA VAL A 58 30.41 -11.62 -8.29
C VAL A 58 31.53 -12.32 -7.52
N VAL A 59 32.77 -12.33 -8.03
CA VAL A 59 33.95 -12.86 -7.35
C VAL A 59 34.64 -11.77 -6.52
N THR A 60 34.61 -10.51 -6.98
CA THR A 60 35.41 -9.42 -6.39
C THR A 60 34.63 -8.48 -5.48
N ASP A 61 33.31 -8.38 -5.64
CA ASP A 61 32.44 -7.47 -4.88
C ASP A 61 31.57 -8.26 -3.86
N PRO A 62 31.71 -8.03 -2.54
CA PRO A 62 30.99 -8.78 -1.52
C PRO A 62 29.46 -8.69 -1.62
N THR A 63 28.93 -7.52 -2.00
CA THR A 63 27.49 -7.31 -2.18
C THR A 63 26.97 -8.16 -3.33
N SER A 64 27.64 -8.09 -4.49
CA SER A 64 27.31 -8.90 -5.67
C SER A 64 27.40 -10.39 -5.39
N MET A 65 28.43 -10.84 -4.65
CA MET A 65 28.58 -12.24 -4.23
C MET A 65 27.40 -12.71 -3.37
N THR A 66 27.00 -11.89 -2.40
CA THR A 66 25.87 -12.19 -1.51
C THR A 66 24.56 -12.31 -2.28
N TRP A 67 24.27 -11.36 -3.16
CA TRP A 67 23.06 -11.35 -3.97
C TRP A 67 23.03 -12.52 -4.97
N TYR A 68 24.17 -12.81 -5.59
CA TYR A 68 24.32 -13.97 -6.47
C TYR A 68 24.10 -15.29 -5.74
N SER A 69 24.61 -15.44 -4.51
CA SER A 69 24.36 -16.63 -3.68
C SER A 69 22.88 -16.80 -3.34
N ARG A 70 22.16 -15.70 -3.06
CA ARG A 70 20.71 -15.73 -2.82
C ARG A 70 19.95 -16.15 -4.08
N ILE A 71 20.27 -15.57 -5.23
CA ILE A 71 19.67 -15.95 -6.52
C ILE A 71 19.96 -17.42 -6.85
N THR A 72 21.17 -17.91 -6.54
CA THR A 72 21.52 -19.33 -6.69
C THR A 72 20.60 -20.21 -5.83
N THR A 73 20.33 -19.81 -4.59
CA THR A 73 19.44 -20.54 -3.68
C THR A 73 17.99 -20.54 -4.19
N ASN A 74 17.49 -19.39 -4.67
CA ASN A 74 16.16 -19.30 -5.28
C ASN A 74 16.04 -20.23 -6.49
N ALA A 75 17.01 -20.17 -7.41
CA ALA A 75 17.03 -21.02 -8.60
C ALA A 75 17.07 -22.51 -8.24
N GLN A 76 17.78 -22.90 -7.18
CA GLN A 76 17.79 -24.27 -6.67
C GLN A 76 16.41 -24.70 -6.15
N SER A 77 15.72 -23.81 -5.43
CA SER A 77 14.32 -24.04 -5.01
C SER A 77 13.40 -24.21 -6.23
N ASP A 78 13.56 -23.34 -7.24
CA ASP A 78 12.76 -23.35 -8.46
C ASP A 78 12.94 -24.61 -9.31
N LEU A 79 14.07 -25.32 -9.20
CA LEU A 79 14.27 -26.63 -9.85
C LEU A 79 13.26 -27.69 -9.35
N THR A 80 12.76 -27.55 -8.13
CA THR A 80 11.85 -28.53 -7.49
C THR A 80 10.42 -28.02 -7.35
N ALA A 81 10.18 -26.74 -7.63
CA ALA A 81 8.87 -26.13 -7.52
C ALA A 81 7.91 -26.67 -8.60
N ALA A 82 6.62 -26.78 -8.25
CA ALA A 82 5.60 -27.19 -9.22
C ALA A 82 5.56 -26.22 -10.41
N VAL A 83 5.48 -26.78 -11.63
CA VAL A 83 5.33 -26.02 -12.87
C VAL A 83 4.11 -25.09 -12.77
N VAL A 84 4.24 -23.87 -13.29
CA VAL A 84 3.13 -22.90 -13.30
C VAL A 84 1.87 -23.47 -13.96
N GLY A 85 0.70 -23.22 -13.35
CA GLY A 85 -0.60 -23.66 -13.83
C GLY A 85 -1.50 -22.47 -14.20
N TYR A 86 -2.52 -22.74 -15.03
CA TYR A 86 -3.54 -21.74 -15.38
C TYR A 86 -4.60 -21.66 -14.26
N ASP A 87 -4.29 -20.89 -13.21
CA ASP A 87 -5.22 -20.64 -12.10
C ASP A 87 -5.76 -19.21 -12.17
N LYS A 88 -6.98 -19.09 -12.72
CA LYS A 88 -7.75 -17.84 -12.79
C LYS A 88 -8.93 -17.86 -11.81
N SER A 89 -8.88 -18.68 -10.77
CA SER A 89 -9.98 -18.82 -9.80
C SER A 89 -10.33 -17.50 -9.10
N SER A 90 -9.35 -16.59 -8.97
CA SER A 90 -9.50 -15.26 -8.36
C SER A 90 -9.89 -14.16 -9.36
N GLY A 91 -10.00 -14.48 -10.66
CA GLY A 91 -10.31 -13.52 -11.72
C GLY A 91 -9.09 -12.94 -12.44
N ASP A 92 -7.91 -12.99 -11.81
CA ASP A 92 -6.60 -12.63 -12.39
C ASP A 92 -5.64 -13.84 -12.43
N LEU A 93 -4.51 -13.68 -13.13
CA LEU A 93 -3.37 -14.60 -13.20
C LEU A 93 -2.12 -13.99 -12.55
N LEU A 94 -2.25 -12.95 -11.75
CA LEU A 94 -1.13 -12.14 -11.29
C LEU A 94 -0.14 -12.93 -10.40
N PRO A 95 -0.57 -13.80 -9.46
CA PRO A 95 0.35 -14.67 -8.73
C PRO A 95 1.14 -15.62 -9.65
N VAL A 96 0.51 -16.11 -10.72
CA VAL A 96 1.14 -16.99 -11.71
C VAL A 96 2.18 -16.21 -12.52
N ALA A 97 1.84 -15.01 -12.97
CA ALA A 97 2.73 -14.12 -13.72
C ALA A 97 3.99 -13.76 -12.93
N ARG A 98 3.82 -13.37 -11.66
CA ARG A 98 4.93 -13.02 -10.75
C ARG A 98 5.86 -14.20 -10.47
N SER A 99 5.27 -15.38 -10.25
CA SER A 99 6.06 -16.62 -10.09
C SER A 99 6.86 -16.94 -11.35
N LEU A 100 6.26 -16.78 -12.54
CA LEU A 100 6.91 -17.02 -13.81
C LEU A 100 8.05 -16.02 -14.08
N ILE A 101 7.85 -14.73 -13.79
CA ILE A 101 8.89 -13.69 -13.90
C ILE A 101 10.09 -14.05 -13.01
N SER A 102 9.86 -14.33 -11.72
CA SER A 102 10.95 -14.66 -10.78
C SER A 102 11.77 -15.85 -11.27
N ARG A 103 11.08 -16.96 -11.58
CA ARG A 103 11.71 -18.19 -12.09
C ARG A 103 12.47 -17.97 -13.37
N THR A 104 11.92 -17.16 -14.28
CA THR A 104 12.58 -16.86 -15.55
C THR A 104 13.91 -16.18 -15.31
N TYR A 105 13.93 -15.12 -14.52
CA TYR A 105 15.16 -14.38 -14.24
C TYR A 105 16.20 -15.27 -13.52
N ASP A 106 15.78 -15.99 -12.49
CA ASP A 106 16.68 -16.80 -11.66
C ASP A 106 17.26 -17.99 -12.45
N LEU A 107 16.40 -18.79 -13.09
CA LEU A 107 16.84 -19.97 -13.86
C LEU A 107 17.63 -19.57 -15.12
N ALA A 108 17.21 -18.50 -15.82
CA ALA A 108 17.93 -18.05 -17.01
C ALA A 108 19.32 -17.51 -16.66
N LEU A 109 19.43 -16.70 -15.60
CA LEU A 109 20.74 -16.23 -15.14
C LEU A 109 21.62 -17.41 -14.73
N MET A 110 21.10 -18.36 -13.94
CA MET A 110 21.90 -19.49 -13.48
C MET A 110 22.41 -20.35 -14.63
N TYR A 111 21.60 -20.61 -15.66
CA TYR A 111 22.09 -21.25 -16.88
C TYR A 111 23.22 -20.45 -17.54
N ARG A 112 23.05 -19.13 -17.71
CA ARG A 112 24.06 -18.27 -18.36
C ARG A 112 25.36 -18.15 -17.54
N MET A 113 25.27 -18.23 -16.22
CA MET A 113 26.40 -18.19 -15.31
C MET A 113 27.18 -19.51 -15.31
N THR A 114 26.48 -20.64 -15.24
CA THR A 114 27.07 -21.98 -14.95
C THR A 114 27.19 -22.91 -16.17
N GLY A 115 26.33 -22.74 -17.18
CA GLY A 115 26.18 -23.67 -18.31
C GLY A 115 25.39 -24.94 -17.98
N GLU A 116 24.85 -25.08 -16.76
CA GLU A 116 24.15 -26.30 -16.35
C GLU A 116 22.75 -26.41 -16.98
N ALA A 117 22.56 -27.42 -17.82
CA ALA A 117 21.31 -27.65 -18.58
C ALA A 117 20.05 -27.77 -17.71
N ARG A 118 20.16 -28.25 -16.45
CA ARG A 118 19.01 -28.41 -15.55
C ARG A 118 18.22 -27.12 -15.32
N TYR A 119 18.89 -25.97 -15.27
CA TYR A 119 18.22 -24.68 -15.09
C TYR A 119 17.43 -24.31 -16.35
N ALA A 120 18.01 -24.53 -17.53
CA ALA A 120 17.34 -24.29 -18.81
C ALA A 120 16.15 -25.23 -19.04
N GLU A 121 16.27 -26.51 -18.67
CA GLU A 121 15.16 -27.48 -18.80
C GLU A 121 14.02 -27.22 -17.80
N SER A 122 14.33 -26.81 -16.56
CA SER A 122 13.30 -26.37 -15.61
C SER A 122 12.58 -25.11 -16.12
N LEU A 123 13.35 -24.14 -16.65
CA LEU A 123 12.77 -22.93 -17.23
C LEU A 123 11.87 -23.27 -18.43
N TRP A 124 12.33 -24.16 -19.33
CA TRP A 124 11.53 -24.64 -20.45
C TRP A 124 10.18 -25.20 -20.00
N SER A 125 10.14 -25.99 -18.93
CA SER A 125 8.90 -26.59 -18.42
C SER A 125 7.88 -25.52 -18.02
N ASN A 126 8.33 -24.44 -17.36
CA ASN A 126 7.47 -23.32 -16.96
C ASN A 126 7.04 -22.46 -18.16
N LEU A 127 7.96 -22.13 -19.06
CA LEU A 127 7.65 -21.33 -20.26
C LEU A 127 6.73 -22.07 -21.23
N ALA A 128 6.92 -23.37 -21.41
CA ALA A 128 6.06 -24.21 -22.25
C ALA A 128 4.65 -24.32 -21.66
N ALA A 129 4.52 -24.45 -20.33
CA ALA A 129 3.21 -24.43 -19.67
C ALA A 129 2.48 -23.10 -19.88
N ALA A 130 3.15 -21.96 -19.65
CA ALA A 130 2.59 -20.63 -19.90
C ALA A 130 2.23 -20.41 -21.38
N ALA A 131 3.05 -20.93 -22.30
CA ALA A 131 2.77 -20.92 -23.74
C ALA A 131 1.55 -21.79 -24.11
N ALA A 132 1.21 -22.79 -23.30
CA ALA A 132 0.06 -23.69 -23.50
C ALA A 132 -1.25 -23.18 -22.87
N PHE A 133 -1.21 -22.18 -21.99
CA PHE A 133 -2.43 -21.56 -21.42
C PHE A 133 -3.40 -21.10 -22.51
N PRO A 134 -4.73 -21.13 -22.31
CA PRO A 134 -5.66 -20.71 -23.36
C PRO A 134 -5.42 -19.25 -23.81
N ASP A 135 -5.16 -18.36 -22.86
CA ASP A 135 -4.78 -16.97 -23.04
C ASP A 135 -3.91 -16.50 -21.86
N TRP A 136 -3.46 -15.24 -21.87
CA TRP A 136 -2.73 -14.60 -20.76
C TRP A 136 -3.58 -13.56 -20.02
N ASN A 137 -4.91 -13.76 -20.03
CA ASN A 137 -5.92 -12.90 -19.42
C ASN A 137 -5.97 -11.44 -19.93
N PRO A 138 -6.25 -11.20 -21.22
CA PRO A 138 -6.29 -9.84 -21.79
C PRO A 138 -7.35 -8.90 -21.18
N GLY A 139 -8.30 -9.43 -20.40
CA GLY A 139 -9.26 -8.63 -19.62
C GLY A 139 -8.65 -7.99 -18.37
N HIS A 140 -7.59 -8.59 -17.80
CA HIS A 140 -6.77 -8.01 -16.74
C HIS A 140 -5.34 -7.82 -17.28
N PHE A 141 -5.12 -6.70 -17.97
CA PHE A 141 -3.99 -6.58 -18.90
C PHE A 141 -2.60 -6.64 -18.27
N ILE A 142 -2.48 -6.41 -16.96
CA ILE A 142 -1.23 -6.61 -16.22
C ILE A 142 -0.76 -8.06 -16.34
N ASP A 143 -1.67 -9.04 -16.27
CA ASP A 143 -1.35 -10.45 -16.40
C ASP A 143 -0.68 -10.74 -17.74
N THR A 144 -1.28 -10.22 -18.82
CA THR A 144 -0.77 -10.34 -20.18
C THR A 144 0.62 -9.73 -20.29
N ALA A 145 0.81 -8.51 -19.77
CA ALA A 145 2.07 -7.79 -19.85
C ALA A 145 3.20 -8.50 -19.10
N GLU A 146 2.93 -8.99 -17.89
CA GLU A 146 3.92 -9.67 -17.06
C GLU A 146 4.30 -11.06 -17.60
N ILE A 147 3.32 -11.85 -18.05
CA ILE A 147 3.61 -13.16 -18.66
C ILE A 147 4.40 -12.97 -19.95
N ALA A 148 4.01 -12.00 -20.79
CA ALA A 148 4.74 -11.69 -22.02
C ALA A 148 6.19 -11.28 -21.74
N HIS A 149 6.42 -10.45 -20.71
CA HIS A 149 7.75 -10.08 -20.24
C HIS A 149 8.57 -11.32 -19.86
N ALA A 150 8.03 -12.20 -19.02
CA ALA A 150 8.72 -13.41 -18.58
C ALA A 150 9.13 -14.28 -19.78
N VAL A 151 8.17 -14.58 -20.66
CA VAL A 151 8.43 -15.43 -21.84
C VAL A 151 9.44 -14.78 -22.77
N ALA A 152 9.42 -13.46 -22.92
CA ALA A 152 10.38 -12.71 -23.72
C ALA A 152 11.83 -12.78 -23.19
N ILE A 153 12.03 -12.61 -21.88
CA ILE A 153 13.36 -12.74 -21.26
C ILE A 153 13.88 -14.17 -21.41
N GLY A 154 13.05 -15.18 -21.15
CA GLY A 154 13.45 -16.59 -21.31
C GLY A 154 13.76 -16.96 -22.76
N TYR A 155 12.98 -16.44 -23.72
CA TYR A 155 13.22 -16.60 -25.16
C TYR A 155 14.56 -15.99 -25.57
N ASP A 156 14.82 -14.74 -25.19
CA ASP A 156 15.98 -13.98 -25.60
C ASP A 156 17.28 -14.49 -24.95
N TRP A 157 17.29 -14.67 -23.63
CA TRP A 157 18.52 -15.00 -22.89
C TRP A 157 19.04 -16.40 -23.18
N LEU A 158 18.15 -17.34 -23.49
CA LEU A 158 18.49 -18.74 -23.79
C LEU A 158 18.30 -19.08 -25.28
N TYR A 159 18.14 -18.07 -26.14
CA TYR A 159 17.96 -18.24 -27.59
C TYR A 159 18.93 -19.25 -28.24
N PRO A 160 20.25 -19.27 -27.91
CA PRO A 160 21.18 -20.23 -28.50
C PRO A 160 20.97 -21.68 -28.01
N TYR A 161 20.41 -21.86 -26.80
CA TYR A 161 20.15 -23.18 -26.22
C TYR A 161 18.86 -23.80 -26.77
N TRP A 162 17.88 -22.98 -27.13
CA TRP A 162 16.61 -23.44 -27.66
C TRP A 162 16.76 -24.06 -29.06
N SER A 163 16.21 -25.26 -29.23
CA SER A 163 15.94 -25.81 -30.57
C SER A 163 14.98 -24.92 -31.35
N SER A 164 14.98 -25.04 -32.68
CA SER A 164 14.09 -24.25 -33.55
C SER A 164 12.60 -24.45 -33.22
N SER A 165 12.18 -25.65 -32.78
CA SER A 165 10.79 -25.88 -32.36
C SER A 165 10.46 -25.17 -31.04
N ARG A 166 11.35 -25.25 -30.05
CA ARG A 166 11.19 -24.53 -28.77
C ARG A 166 11.14 -23.01 -28.99
N ARG A 167 12.00 -22.46 -29.86
CA ARG A 167 11.93 -21.04 -30.26
C ARG A 167 10.59 -20.69 -30.88
N ALA A 168 10.12 -21.48 -31.85
CA ALA A 168 8.83 -21.25 -32.50
C ALA A 168 7.66 -21.29 -31.51
N THR A 169 7.66 -22.20 -30.52
CA THR A 169 6.63 -22.26 -29.47
C THR A 169 6.56 -20.95 -28.68
N LEU A 170 7.71 -20.46 -28.19
CA LEU A 170 7.75 -19.23 -27.38
C LEU A 170 7.43 -18.00 -28.22
N GLN A 171 8.00 -17.90 -29.43
CA GLN A 171 7.72 -16.81 -30.37
C GLN A 171 6.22 -16.72 -30.68
N ASN A 172 5.57 -17.84 -31.01
CA ASN A 172 4.14 -17.88 -31.31
C ASN A 172 3.29 -17.48 -30.11
N ALA A 173 3.66 -17.91 -28.90
CA ALA A 173 2.96 -17.52 -27.68
C ALA A 173 3.09 -16.01 -27.43
N ILE A 174 4.29 -15.45 -27.54
CA ILE A 174 4.55 -14.00 -27.44
C ILE A 174 3.69 -13.24 -28.46
N ALA A 175 3.73 -13.63 -29.73
CA ALA A 175 2.99 -12.99 -30.81
C ALA A 175 1.47 -13.03 -30.58
N GLN A 176 0.89 -14.21 -30.31
CA GLN A 176 -0.56 -14.38 -30.26
C GLN A 176 -1.17 -13.93 -28.93
N LYS A 177 -0.54 -14.27 -27.80
CA LYS A 177 -1.12 -14.07 -26.46
C LYS A 177 -0.64 -12.78 -25.81
N GLY A 178 0.50 -12.26 -26.22
CA GLY A 178 1.03 -10.96 -25.80
C GLY A 178 0.70 -9.85 -26.79
N LEU A 179 1.42 -9.79 -27.91
CA LEU A 179 1.40 -8.63 -28.81
C LEU A 179 0.04 -8.45 -29.51
N ALA A 180 -0.52 -9.50 -30.11
CA ALA A 180 -1.81 -9.40 -30.79
C ALA A 180 -2.93 -9.06 -29.79
N ALA A 181 -2.87 -9.61 -28.58
CA ALA A 181 -3.77 -9.26 -27.49
C ALA A 181 -3.62 -7.79 -27.06
N ALA A 182 -2.41 -7.24 -27.03
CA ALA A 182 -2.15 -5.83 -26.77
C ALA A 182 -2.77 -4.91 -27.83
N VAL A 183 -2.58 -5.23 -29.11
CA VAL A 183 -3.15 -4.47 -30.24
C VAL A 183 -4.68 -4.56 -30.25
N ALA A 184 -5.26 -5.71 -29.92
CA ALA A 184 -6.70 -5.86 -29.79
C ALA A 184 -7.24 -5.06 -28.59
N SER A 185 -6.57 -5.16 -27.44
CA SER A 185 -6.94 -4.47 -26.22
C SER A 185 -6.87 -2.95 -26.38
N SER A 186 -5.89 -2.41 -27.12
CA SER A 186 -5.74 -0.97 -27.31
C SER A 186 -6.87 -0.35 -28.15
N ARG A 187 -7.66 -1.18 -28.84
CA ARG A 187 -8.83 -0.76 -29.63
C ARG A 187 -10.15 -0.90 -28.84
N SER A 188 -10.11 -1.50 -27.65
CA SER A 188 -11.29 -1.69 -26.81
C SER A 188 -11.56 -0.45 -25.96
N THR A 189 -12.84 -0.08 -25.80
CA THR A 189 -13.27 0.94 -24.84
C THR A 189 -13.44 0.39 -23.42
N SER A 190 -13.41 -0.93 -23.24
CA SER A 190 -13.57 -1.59 -21.93
C SER A 190 -12.28 -1.78 -21.14
N ASN A 191 -11.12 -1.44 -21.73
CA ASN A 191 -9.81 -1.62 -21.10
C ASN A 191 -8.99 -0.32 -21.16
N GLY A 192 -8.80 0.32 -20.00
CA GLY A 192 -8.26 1.68 -19.89
C GLY A 192 -6.73 1.81 -19.81
N TRP A 193 -5.97 0.71 -19.84
CA TRP A 193 -4.52 0.73 -19.58
C TRP A 193 -3.72 1.67 -20.50
N THR A 194 -4.21 1.91 -21.72
CA THR A 194 -3.51 2.74 -22.71
C THR A 194 -3.65 4.24 -22.49
N ALA A 195 -4.57 4.69 -21.64
CA ALA A 195 -4.92 6.11 -21.49
C ALA A 195 -5.04 6.56 -20.02
N VAL A 196 -4.48 5.79 -19.09
CA VAL A 196 -4.49 6.10 -17.65
C VAL A 196 -3.12 6.58 -17.18
N GLY A 197 -3.10 7.64 -16.38
CA GLY A 197 -1.88 8.17 -15.75
C GLY A 197 -1.53 7.42 -14.47
N SER A 198 -1.23 6.12 -14.58
CA SER A 198 -0.89 5.27 -13.44
C SER A 198 0.19 4.26 -13.75
N ASN A 199 0.63 3.52 -12.73
CA ASN A 199 1.55 2.39 -12.89
C ASN A 199 1.04 1.36 -13.92
N TRP A 200 -0.27 1.19 -14.07
CA TRP A 200 -0.89 0.21 -14.97
C TRP A 200 -0.44 0.45 -16.41
N ASN A 201 -0.36 1.72 -16.81
CA ASN A 201 0.14 2.11 -18.11
C ASN A 201 1.63 1.79 -18.28
N LEU A 202 2.45 2.07 -17.27
CA LEU A 202 3.90 1.82 -17.30
C LEU A 202 4.22 0.32 -17.32
N VAL A 203 3.51 -0.48 -16.52
CA VAL A 203 3.67 -1.96 -16.49
C VAL A 203 3.20 -2.56 -17.82
N GLY A 204 2.04 -2.14 -18.33
CA GLY A 204 1.52 -2.58 -19.62
C GLY A 204 2.47 -2.31 -20.78
N ASN A 205 2.93 -1.05 -20.92
CA ASN A 205 3.89 -0.67 -21.95
C ASN A 205 5.26 -1.33 -21.75
N GLY A 206 5.74 -1.43 -20.51
CA GLY A 206 7.04 -2.01 -20.20
C GLY A 206 7.11 -3.50 -20.53
N GLY A 207 6.11 -4.28 -20.10
CA GLY A 207 6.07 -5.73 -20.34
C GLY A 207 5.89 -6.07 -21.81
N ILE A 208 4.89 -5.47 -22.47
CA ILE A 208 4.63 -5.72 -23.90
C ILE A 208 5.71 -5.13 -24.81
N GLY A 209 6.27 -3.98 -24.45
CA GLY A 209 7.40 -3.40 -25.17
C GLY A 209 8.64 -4.29 -25.12
N THR A 210 8.96 -4.83 -23.95
CA THR A 210 10.06 -5.80 -23.79
C THR A 210 9.82 -7.05 -24.64
N ALA A 211 8.58 -7.54 -24.68
CA ALA A 211 8.21 -8.68 -25.51
C ALA A 211 8.29 -8.40 -27.02
N ALA A 212 7.90 -7.20 -27.46
CA ALA A 212 8.03 -6.79 -28.85
C ALA A 212 9.49 -6.67 -29.29
N LEU A 213 10.37 -6.12 -28.44
CA LEU A 213 11.82 -6.11 -28.72
C LEU A 213 12.39 -7.53 -28.85
N ALA A 214 11.86 -8.50 -28.12
CA ALA A 214 12.32 -9.89 -28.15
C ALA A 214 12.09 -10.60 -29.47
N ILE A 215 11.03 -10.26 -30.22
CA ILE A 215 10.66 -10.93 -31.49
C ILE A 215 10.57 -9.96 -32.68
N ALA A 216 11.10 -8.74 -32.54
CA ALA A 216 10.95 -7.68 -33.54
C ALA A 216 11.49 -8.07 -34.93
N ARG A 217 12.46 -8.98 -35.00
CA ARG A 217 13.05 -9.41 -36.29
C ARG A 217 12.34 -10.63 -36.87
N GLU A 218 11.66 -11.38 -36.02
CA GLU A 218 10.94 -12.59 -36.35
C GLU A 218 9.49 -12.29 -36.77
N ASP A 219 8.86 -11.26 -36.20
CA ASP A 219 7.56 -10.72 -36.61
C ASP A 219 7.58 -9.18 -36.64
N PRO A 220 8.20 -8.57 -37.66
CA PRO A 220 8.38 -7.12 -37.73
C PRO A 220 7.06 -6.36 -37.83
N THR A 221 6.07 -6.93 -38.52
CA THR A 221 4.77 -6.29 -38.72
C THR A 221 4.01 -6.15 -37.41
N LEU A 222 3.95 -7.22 -36.61
CA LEU A 222 3.25 -7.17 -35.33
C LEU A 222 4.01 -6.32 -34.30
N ALA A 223 5.34 -6.37 -34.30
CA ALA A 223 6.17 -5.52 -33.44
C ALA A 223 5.95 -4.03 -33.73
N ASP A 224 5.90 -3.62 -35.02
CA ASP A 224 5.63 -2.22 -35.39
C ASP A 224 4.23 -1.75 -35.00
N GLN A 225 3.23 -2.65 -35.02
CA GLN A 225 1.89 -2.33 -34.51
C GLN A 225 1.94 -2.06 -33.01
N VAL A 226 2.67 -2.86 -32.24
CA VAL A 226 2.85 -2.66 -30.80
C VAL A 226 3.63 -1.37 -30.50
N PHE A 227 4.72 -1.08 -31.21
CA PHE A 227 5.45 0.18 -31.03
C PHE A 227 4.57 1.41 -31.35
N THR A 228 3.62 1.27 -32.26
CA THR A 228 2.61 2.30 -32.53
C THR A 228 1.64 2.47 -31.36
N VAL A 229 1.15 1.37 -30.78
CA VAL A 229 0.33 1.41 -29.55
C VAL A 229 1.11 2.09 -28.42
N MET A 230 2.36 1.70 -28.19
CA MET A 230 3.18 2.24 -27.10
C MET A 230 3.42 3.75 -27.24
N ARG A 231 3.73 4.24 -28.45
CA ARG A 231 3.91 5.68 -28.70
C ARG A 231 2.68 6.51 -28.33
N GLY A 232 1.47 5.98 -28.58
CA GLY A 232 0.22 6.65 -28.19
C GLY A 232 -0.16 6.49 -26.72
N SER A 233 0.48 5.55 -26.01
CA SER A 233 0.04 5.08 -24.69
C SER A 233 0.97 5.52 -23.55
N ILE A 234 2.28 5.41 -23.73
CA ILE A 234 3.25 5.53 -22.62
C ILE A 234 3.30 6.93 -21.99
N SER A 235 2.94 7.97 -22.75
CA SER A 235 2.95 9.36 -22.28
C SER A 235 2.00 9.59 -21.10
N TYR A 236 0.90 8.85 -21.01
CA TYR A 236 -0.02 8.91 -19.88
C TYR A 236 0.67 8.46 -18.58
N GLY A 237 1.33 7.30 -18.58
CA GLY A 237 2.06 6.81 -17.41
C GLY A 237 3.32 7.64 -17.09
N LEU A 238 4.00 8.19 -18.10
CA LEU A 238 5.15 9.08 -17.88
C LEU A 238 4.76 10.39 -17.20
N ALA A 239 3.53 10.87 -17.42
CA ALA A 239 3.02 12.08 -16.76
C ALA A 239 2.94 11.93 -15.23
N SER A 240 2.86 10.71 -14.70
CA SER A 240 2.79 10.44 -13.26
C SER A 240 4.04 10.85 -12.48
N TYR A 241 5.17 11.11 -13.14
CA TYR A 241 6.40 11.61 -12.49
C TYR A 241 6.47 13.14 -12.45
N GLY A 242 5.70 13.84 -13.29
CA GLY A 242 5.85 15.27 -13.50
C GLY A 242 5.16 16.13 -12.41
N PRO A 243 5.68 17.33 -12.12
CA PRO A 243 6.91 17.93 -12.66
C PRO A 243 8.16 17.63 -11.82
N ASP A 244 8.00 17.25 -10.55
CA ASP A 244 9.07 17.26 -9.53
C ASP A 244 9.57 15.85 -9.14
N GLY A 245 9.05 14.80 -9.77
CA GLY A 245 9.40 13.41 -9.53
C GLY A 245 8.50 12.72 -8.50
N GLY A 246 7.52 13.42 -7.93
CA GLY A 246 6.55 12.84 -6.98
C GLY A 246 5.59 11.88 -7.66
N TYR A 247 5.23 10.80 -6.95
CA TYR A 247 4.29 9.79 -7.46
C TYR A 247 3.05 9.71 -6.57
N SER A 248 1.90 10.09 -7.09
CA SER A 248 0.69 10.31 -6.29
C SER A 248 0.03 9.02 -5.75
N GLU A 249 0.20 7.90 -6.46
CA GLU A 249 -0.24 6.55 -6.04
C GLU A 249 0.58 5.97 -4.86
N GLY A 250 1.67 6.65 -4.48
CA GLY A 250 2.56 6.22 -3.41
C GLY A 250 3.70 5.31 -3.87
N VAL A 251 4.54 4.92 -2.91
CA VAL A 251 5.84 4.28 -3.16
C VAL A 251 5.76 2.88 -3.76
N THR A 252 4.70 2.11 -3.45
CA THR A 252 4.48 0.76 -4.03
C THR A 252 4.26 0.84 -5.52
N TYR A 253 3.37 1.72 -5.92
CA TYR A 253 2.99 1.92 -7.30
C TYR A 253 4.09 2.58 -8.12
N TRP A 254 4.83 3.50 -7.48
CA TRP A 254 6.08 4.02 -8.01
C TRP A 254 7.09 2.90 -8.28
N ALA A 255 7.43 2.08 -7.28
CA ALA A 255 8.43 1.02 -7.42
C ALA A 255 8.04 0.02 -8.52
N TYR A 256 6.77 -0.37 -8.53
CA TYR A 256 6.22 -1.28 -9.52
C TYR A 256 6.31 -0.69 -10.94
N GLY A 257 5.73 0.49 -11.20
CA GLY A 257 5.76 1.11 -12.53
C GLY A 257 7.18 1.46 -13.01
N THR A 258 8.01 2.00 -12.12
CA THR A 258 9.40 2.38 -12.43
C THR A 258 10.28 1.18 -12.74
N SER A 259 10.08 0.03 -12.07
CA SER A 259 10.86 -1.19 -12.37
C SER A 259 10.62 -1.72 -13.79
N TYR A 260 9.40 -1.59 -14.31
CA TYR A 260 9.07 -1.97 -15.70
C TYR A 260 9.56 -0.94 -16.71
N LEU A 261 9.44 0.35 -16.39
CA LEU A 261 9.96 1.42 -17.23
C LEU A 261 11.48 1.33 -17.41
N THR A 262 12.23 1.15 -16.32
CA THR A 262 13.70 1.00 -16.35
C THR A 262 14.12 -0.29 -17.06
N THR A 263 13.34 -1.37 -16.94
CA THR A 263 13.53 -2.59 -17.74
C THR A 263 13.36 -2.33 -19.24
N LEU A 264 12.31 -1.62 -19.65
CA LEU A 264 12.09 -1.25 -21.04
C LEU A 264 13.23 -0.36 -21.57
N ILE A 265 13.67 0.63 -20.79
CA ILE A 265 14.80 1.51 -21.15
C ILE A 265 16.08 0.69 -21.35
N ALA A 266 16.37 -0.25 -20.45
CA ALA A 266 17.52 -1.13 -20.56
C ALA A 266 17.43 -2.01 -21.82
N GLY A 267 16.26 -2.59 -22.11
CA GLY A 267 16.00 -3.38 -23.31
C GLY A 267 16.14 -2.57 -24.61
N LEU A 268 15.63 -1.34 -24.65
CA LEU A 268 15.77 -0.43 -25.79
C LEU A 268 17.23 -0.08 -26.05
N ARG A 269 17.99 0.23 -25.01
CA ARG A 269 19.42 0.55 -25.12
C ARG A 269 20.22 -0.66 -25.62
N SER A 270 20.02 -1.83 -25.04
CA SER A 270 20.78 -3.03 -25.42
C SER A 270 20.43 -3.54 -26.82
N SER A 271 19.20 -3.30 -27.29
CA SER A 271 18.72 -3.81 -28.58
C SER A 271 18.76 -2.80 -29.72
N THR A 272 18.73 -1.49 -29.44
CA THR A 272 18.69 -0.42 -30.46
C THR A 272 19.78 0.65 -30.31
N GLY A 273 20.52 0.65 -29.18
CA GLY A 273 21.53 1.67 -28.87
C GLY A 273 20.99 3.00 -28.34
N SER A 274 19.68 3.12 -28.09
CA SER A 274 19.03 4.34 -27.63
C SER A 274 17.93 4.04 -26.59
N ASP A 275 17.67 4.96 -25.66
CA ASP A 275 16.50 4.92 -24.77
C ASP A 275 15.24 5.54 -25.38
N ARG A 276 15.34 6.01 -26.64
CA ARG A 276 14.24 6.63 -27.40
C ARG A 276 13.56 7.78 -26.67
N ASN A 277 14.35 8.64 -26.03
CA ASN A 277 13.91 9.84 -25.31
C ASN A 277 13.04 9.55 -24.08
N LEU A 278 13.00 8.31 -23.57
CA LEU A 278 12.27 8.04 -22.32
C LEU A 278 12.87 8.79 -21.13
N LEU A 279 14.20 8.99 -21.11
CA LEU A 279 14.88 9.70 -20.02
C LEU A 279 14.72 11.22 -20.04
N THR A 280 14.14 11.79 -21.09
CA THR A 280 13.81 13.23 -21.11
C THR A 280 12.47 13.54 -20.43
N THR A 281 11.79 12.51 -19.90
CA THR A 281 10.52 12.65 -19.17
C THR A 281 10.66 13.61 -17.98
N PRO A 282 9.83 14.66 -17.90
CA PRO A 282 9.83 15.57 -16.75
C PRO A 282 9.63 14.85 -15.41
N GLY A 283 10.48 15.17 -14.43
CA GLY A 283 10.44 14.56 -13.09
C GLY A 283 11.07 13.16 -12.97
N LEU A 284 11.31 12.45 -14.07
CA LEU A 284 11.87 11.08 -14.00
C LEU A 284 13.30 11.06 -13.41
N ALA A 285 14.14 12.04 -13.76
CA ALA A 285 15.49 12.14 -13.22
C ALA A 285 15.52 12.46 -11.71
N SER A 286 14.46 13.07 -11.17
CA SER A 286 14.34 13.43 -9.75
C SER A 286 13.43 12.48 -8.96
N THR A 287 12.96 11.37 -9.55
CA THR A 287 11.97 10.52 -8.90
C THR A 287 12.59 9.54 -7.87
N ALA A 288 13.88 9.21 -8.00
CA ALA A 288 14.58 8.42 -6.97
C ALA A 288 14.56 9.15 -5.61
N GLN A 289 14.75 10.47 -5.66
CA GLN A 289 14.71 11.38 -4.52
C GLN A 289 13.35 11.36 -3.82
N PHE A 290 12.26 11.15 -4.56
CA PHE A 290 10.91 11.01 -3.99
C PHE A 290 10.80 9.76 -3.12
N ALA A 291 11.16 8.60 -3.67
CA ALA A 291 11.08 7.34 -2.94
C ALA A 291 11.92 7.36 -1.66
N LEU A 292 13.13 7.96 -1.73
CA LEU A 292 14.01 8.12 -0.59
C LEU A 292 13.48 9.10 0.47
N ALA A 293 12.90 10.23 0.05
CA ALA A 293 12.34 11.22 0.98
C ALA A 293 11.14 10.66 1.75
N MET A 294 10.38 9.77 1.13
CA MET A 294 9.20 9.13 1.73
C MET A 294 9.54 7.97 2.68
N ALA A 295 10.78 7.49 2.72
CA ALA A 295 11.24 6.45 3.63
C ALA A 295 11.80 7.04 4.94
N GLY A 296 11.16 6.78 6.08
CA GLY A 296 11.63 7.21 7.39
C GLY A 296 12.86 6.43 7.90
N PRO A 297 13.51 6.86 9.00
CA PRO A 297 14.66 6.20 9.63
C PRO A 297 14.35 4.87 10.32
N SER A 298 13.10 4.54 10.59
CA SER A 298 12.75 3.13 10.88
C SER A 298 12.97 2.25 9.64
N GLY A 299 12.96 2.89 8.46
CA GLY A 299 12.99 2.39 7.10
C GLY A 299 11.64 2.43 6.37
N LEU A 300 10.53 2.82 7.05
CA LEU A 300 9.15 2.51 6.63
C LEU A 300 8.82 3.66 5.71
N SER A 301 8.22 3.35 4.59
CA SER A 301 7.74 4.39 3.70
C SER A 301 6.41 4.94 4.18
N PHE A 302 6.17 6.23 3.92
CA PHE A 302 4.83 6.79 4.01
C PHE A 302 3.95 6.13 2.94
N ASN A 303 3.18 5.14 3.37
CA ASN A 303 2.41 4.27 2.49
C ASN A 303 0.99 4.81 2.25
N VAL A 304 0.93 5.98 1.59
CA VAL A 304 -0.32 6.61 1.19
C VAL A 304 -1.12 5.72 0.22
N GLY A 305 -2.44 5.82 0.32
CA GLY A 305 -3.34 5.05 -0.53
C GLY A 305 -3.15 3.55 -0.35
N ASP A 306 -3.14 2.83 -1.47
CA ASP A 306 -2.96 1.38 -1.48
C ASP A 306 -1.50 0.91 -1.40
N SER A 307 -0.58 1.76 -0.94
CA SER A 307 0.82 1.38 -0.78
C SER A 307 1.09 0.56 0.49
N PHE A 308 2.16 -0.24 0.44
CA PHE A 308 2.71 -0.96 1.59
C PHE A 308 3.85 -0.18 2.23
N ALA A 309 3.95 -0.21 3.56
CA ALA A 309 4.97 0.52 4.31
C ALA A 309 6.38 -0.08 4.17
N ASN A 310 6.47 -1.35 3.80
CA ASN A 310 7.70 -2.14 3.64
C ASN A 310 8.00 -2.52 2.18
N GLU A 311 7.50 -1.73 1.22
CA GLU A 311 7.80 -1.95 -0.20
C GLU A 311 9.32 -1.99 -0.47
N SER A 312 9.76 -2.95 -1.28
CA SER A 312 11.15 -2.96 -1.76
C SER A 312 11.35 -1.91 -2.86
N LEU A 313 12.24 -0.96 -2.60
CA LEU A 313 12.59 0.09 -3.56
C LEU A 313 13.81 -0.27 -4.42
N THR A 314 14.52 -1.35 -4.07
CA THR A 314 15.85 -1.71 -4.57
C THR A 314 15.92 -1.77 -6.10
N THR A 315 15.02 -2.52 -6.73
CA THR A 315 15.05 -2.74 -8.19
C THR A 315 14.75 -1.45 -8.94
N ALA A 316 13.76 -0.67 -8.51
CA ALA A 316 13.41 0.59 -9.16
C ALA A 316 14.54 1.62 -9.03
N LEU A 317 15.11 1.77 -7.83
CA LEU A 317 16.22 2.68 -7.57
C LEU A 317 17.46 2.31 -8.39
N LEU A 318 17.90 1.06 -8.35
CA LEU A 318 19.06 0.61 -9.14
C LEU A 318 18.81 0.70 -10.65
N GLY A 319 17.56 0.48 -11.08
CA GLY A 319 17.16 0.67 -12.47
C GLY A 319 17.32 2.13 -12.92
N LEU A 320 16.90 3.09 -12.07
CA LEU A 320 17.08 4.52 -12.34
C LEU A 320 18.55 4.92 -12.32
N GLU A 321 19.31 4.46 -11.32
CA GLU A 321 20.75 4.71 -11.22
C GLU A 321 21.48 4.21 -12.47
N SER A 322 21.18 2.98 -12.90
CA SER A 322 21.74 2.42 -14.13
C SER A 322 21.27 3.15 -15.39
N ALA A 323 20.04 3.69 -15.41
CA ALA A 323 19.49 4.39 -16.56
C ALA A 323 20.11 5.79 -16.73
N PHE A 324 20.28 6.53 -15.64
CA PHE A 324 20.86 7.88 -15.68
C PHE A 324 22.38 7.90 -15.54
N GLY A 325 23.00 6.83 -15.03
CA GLY A 325 24.41 6.84 -14.64
C GLY A 325 24.68 7.72 -13.42
N ASP A 326 23.63 8.10 -12.68
CA ASP A 326 23.71 8.84 -11.42
C ASP A 326 23.60 7.87 -10.25
N TYR A 327 24.64 7.80 -9.44
CA TYR A 327 24.74 6.88 -8.30
C TYR A 327 24.78 7.62 -6.95
N GLY A 328 24.44 8.91 -6.92
CA GLY A 328 24.50 9.75 -5.71
C GLY A 328 23.47 9.40 -4.63
N SER A 329 22.53 8.51 -4.92
CA SER A 329 21.49 8.03 -3.98
C SER A 329 21.73 6.60 -3.49
N ARG A 330 22.85 6.00 -3.90
CA ARG A 330 23.15 4.57 -3.81
C ARG A 330 23.18 3.99 -2.39
N SER A 331 23.68 4.72 -1.40
CA SER A 331 23.73 4.18 -0.03
C SER A 331 22.35 3.76 0.44
N LEU A 332 21.36 4.57 0.08
CA LEU A 332 20.00 4.36 0.52
C LEU A 332 19.42 3.18 -0.28
N SER A 333 19.79 3.03 -1.56
CA SER A 333 19.37 1.94 -2.45
C SER A 333 19.98 0.55 -2.13
N VAL A 334 21.12 0.46 -1.42
CA VAL A 334 21.90 -0.80 -1.27
C VAL A 334 22.41 -1.06 0.17
N THR A 335 22.73 -0.02 0.95
CA THR A 335 23.30 -0.17 2.29
C THR A 335 22.25 0.02 3.37
N GLY A 336 21.99 -1.05 4.12
CA GLY A 336 20.96 -1.13 5.17
C GLY A 336 21.32 -0.47 6.51
N SER A 337 21.72 0.81 6.53
CA SER A 337 21.87 1.56 7.80
C SER A 337 20.55 2.12 8.36
N MET A 338 19.44 2.02 7.61
CA MET A 338 18.09 2.47 8.04
C MET A 338 17.03 1.36 7.92
N GLY A 339 17.45 0.10 7.86
CA GLY A 339 16.55 -1.04 8.10
C GLY A 339 15.57 -1.46 7.01
N ARG A 340 15.56 -0.94 5.76
CA ARG A 340 14.55 -1.37 4.76
C ARG A 340 14.92 -1.54 3.27
N ILE A 341 16.20 -1.62 2.86
CA ILE A 341 16.54 -1.82 1.42
C ILE A 341 17.53 -2.97 1.21
N THR A 342 17.25 -4.15 1.78
CA THR A 342 18.06 -5.37 1.50
C THR A 342 17.25 -6.62 1.16
N ASP A 343 15.91 -6.55 1.16
CA ASP A 343 15.09 -7.78 1.12
C ASP A 343 14.65 -8.24 -0.27
N ASP A 344 14.94 -7.52 -1.36
CA ASP A 344 14.63 -8.01 -2.72
C ASP A 344 15.74 -7.74 -3.76
N ALA A 345 16.94 -8.23 -3.46
CA ALA A 345 17.97 -8.38 -4.48
C ALA A 345 17.59 -9.50 -5.45
N ASN A 346 16.91 -9.14 -6.52
CA ASN A 346 16.66 -10.02 -7.66
C ASN A 346 17.73 -9.86 -8.75
N VAL A 347 17.65 -10.68 -9.78
CA VAL A 347 18.58 -10.67 -10.93
C VAL A 347 18.71 -9.29 -11.59
N ARG A 348 17.63 -8.51 -11.70
CA ARG A 348 17.70 -7.16 -12.29
C ARG A 348 18.51 -6.22 -11.39
N SER A 349 18.24 -6.22 -10.09
CA SER A 349 19.03 -5.49 -9.10
C SER A 349 20.51 -5.87 -9.19
N LEU A 350 20.83 -7.17 -9.28
CA LEU A 350 22.21 -7.64 -9.42
C LEU A 350 22.87 -7.15 -10.71
N ILE A 351 22.15 -7.11 -11.84
CA ILE A 351 22.69 -6.63 -13.13
C ILE A 351 23.00 -5.13 -13.06
N TRP A 352 22.07 -4.35 -12.51
CA TRP A 352 22.17 -2.88 -12.43
C TRP A 352 23.10 -2.37 -11.34
N LEU A 353 23.43 -3.19 -10.35
CA LEU A 353 24.39 -2.86 -9.32
C LEU A 353 25.75 -2.50 -9.94
N THR A 354 26.16 -1.25 -9.86
CA THR A 354 27.58 -0.85 -9.96
C THR A 354 28.21 -1.05 -8.56
N PRO A 355 29.50 -1.35 -8.31
CA PRO A 355 30.12 -1.27 -6.95
C PRO A 355 30.64 0.14 -6.57
N ARG A 356 30.63 0.54 -5.29
CA ARG A 356 31.26 1.78 -4.73
C ARG A 356 31.74 1.55 -3.29
N SER A 357 32.68 2.37 -2.83
CA SER A 357 33.20 2.32 -1.46
C SER A 357 32.15 2.80 -0.44
N THR A 358 32.25 2.35 0.81
CA THR A 358 31.36 2.80 1.90
C THR A 358 31.52 4.30 2.20
N GLU A 359 32.72 4.85 2.01
CA GLU A 359 33.02 6.27 2.28
C GLU A 359 32.29 7.19 1.30
N ASP A 360 32.44 6.96 0.00
CA ASP A 360 31.74 7.76 -1.04
C ASP A 360 30.23 7.73 -0.86
N VAL A 361 29.74 6.57 -0.43
CA VAL A 361 28.34 6.27 -0.18
C VAL A 361 27.80 7.08 1.01
N LEU A 362 28.52 7.16 2.12
CA LEU A 362 28.13 7.94 3.29
C LEU A 362 28.20 9.46 3.04
N GLU A 363 29.18 9.91 2.24
CA GLU A 363 29.35 11.30 1.86
C GLU A 363 28.17 11.80 1.01
N ASP A 364 27.84 11.11 -0.08
CA ASP A 364 26.71 11.47 -0.96
C ASP A 364 25.36 11.50 -0.21
N THR A 365 25.25 10.66 0.81
CA THR A 365 24.04 10.53 1.64
C THR A 365 23.90 11.67 2.61
N ALA A 366 25.00 12.08 3.25
CA ALA A 366 25.03 13.27 4.09
C ALA A 366 24.67 14.54 3.29
N ALA A 367 25.03 14.58 2.01
CA ALA A 367 24.78 15.71 1.12
C ALA A 367 23.32 15.82 0.64
N GLN A 368 22.47 14.82 0.88
CA GLN A 368 21.07 14.87 0.45
C GLN A 368 20.28 15.95 1.23
N PRO A 369 19.42 16.75 0.56
CA PRO A 369 18.48 17.64 1.21
C PRO A 369 17.64 16.93 2.28
N LEU A 370 17.47 17.58 3.43
CA LEU A 370 16.72 17.05 4.56
C LEU A 370 15.20 17.19 4.39
N ASP A 371 14.75 18.27 3.74
CA ASP A 371 13.35 18.61 3.60
C ASP A 371 12.97 18.62 2.12
N ARG A 372 11.92 17.88 1.74
CA ARG A 372 11.49 17.73 0.34
C ARG A 372 9.97 17.84 0.24
N THR A 373 9.49 18.55 -0.77
CA THR A 373 8.07 18.65 -1.15
C THR A 373 7.88 18.22 -2.59
N TYR A 374 6.83 17.44 -2.82
CA TYR A 374 6.35 16.99 -4.12
C TYR A 374 4.93 17.48 -4.31
N SER A 375 4.82 18.62 -4.98
CA SER A 375 3.60 19.42 -5.05
C SER A 375 2.48 18.70 -5.80
N ALA A 376 2.78 18.08 -6.94
CA ALA A 376 1.81 17.32 -7.74
C ALA A 376 1.34 16.04 -7.03
N ALA A 377 2.22 15.39 -6.29
CA ALA A 377 1.86 14.23 -5.46
C ALA A 377 1.18 14.62 -4.13
N GLY A 378 1.18 15.91 -3.77
CA GLY A 378 0.65 16.41 -2.50
C GLY A 378 1.39 15.86 -1.29
N LEU A 379 2.71 15.62 -1.39
CA LEU A 379 3.51 14.97 -0.36
C LEU A 379 4.66 15.87 0.11
N THR A 380 4.99 15.81 1.39
CA THR A 380 6.13 16.54 1.97
C THR A 380 6.74 15.73 3.10
N ALA A 381 8.07 15.68 3.18
CA ALA A 381 8.80 15.04 4.26
C ALA A 381 9.87 15.97 4.82
N LEU A 382 10.02 15.96 6.14
CA LEU A 382 11.01 16.69 6.91
C LEU A 382 11.88 15.69 7.68
N ARG A 383 13.21 15.82 7.59
CA ARG A 383 14.18 14.90 8.21
C ARG A 383 15.15 15.65 9.13
N GLY A 384 15.58 15.04 10.23
CA GLY A 384 16.68 15.57 11.06
C GLY A 384 18.05 15.38 10.41
N ALA A 385 18.42 14.14 10.07
CA ALA A 385 19.67 13.78 9.41
C ALA A 385 19.53 12.50 8.56
N TRP A 386 20.39 12.30 7.56
CA TRP A 386 20.40 11.07 6.74
C TRP A 386 21.23 9.94 7.33
N ASN A 387 22.32 10.25 8.04
CA ASN A 387 23.27 9.27 8.58
C ASN A 387 23.02 8.92 10.06
N GLU A 388 21.83 9.21 10.59
CA GLU A 388 21.45 8.93 11.99
C GLU A 388 20.16 8.10 12.03
N ASP A 389 20.25 6.87 12.54
CA ASP A 389 19.13 5.92 12.66
C ASP A 389 18.06 6.36 13.67
N GLN A 390 18.43 7.22 14.64
CA GLN A 390 17.54 7.73 15.68
C GLN A 390 16.97 9.12 15.40
N THR A 391 17.26 9.69 14.23
CA THR A 391 16.74 11.01 13.84
C THR A 391 15.22 11.06 13.86
N ASN A 392 14.69 12.27 14.02
CA ASN A 392 13.28 12.55 13.77
C ASN A 392 13.00 12.65 12.27
N TRP A 393 11.83 12.16 11.86
CA TRP A 393 11.30 12.31 10.52
C TRP A 393 9.77 12.38 10.59
N VAL A 394 9.17 13.27 9.80
CA VAL A 394 7.72 13.42 9.71
C VAL A 394 7.34 13.72 8.27
N ALA A 395 6.30 13.06 7.77
CA ALA A 395 5.77 13.30 6.44
C ALA A 395 4.28 13.64 6.49
N LEU A 396 3.83 14.46 5.54
CA LEU A 396 2.48 15.01 5.45
C LEU A 396 1.94 14.84 4.02
N ARG A 397 0.70 14.38 3.93
CA ARG A 397 -0.09 14.27 2.71
C ARG A 397 -1.13 15.38 2.69
N ALA A 398 -1.10 16.24 1.68
CA ALA A 398 -2.14 17.24 1.45
C ALA A 398 -3.36 16.67 0.71
N GLY A 399 -3.18 15.53 0.04
CA GLY A 399 -4.11 14.96 -0.93
C GLY A 399 -3.75 15.37 -2.36
N ASN A 400 -4.26 14.63 -3.34
CA ASN A 400 -4.01 14.87 -4.77
C ASN A 400 -5.32 15.24 -5.48
N ALA A 401 -5.31 16.33 -6.24
CA ALA A 401 -6.46 16.79 -7.04
C ALA A 401 -6.54 16.12 -8.43
N SER A 402 -5.48 15.43 -8.88
CA SER A 402 -5.19 15.31 -10.32
C SER A 402 -5.36 13.93 -10.94
N VAL A 403 -5.53 12.82 -10.21
CA VAL A 403 -5.72 11.51 -10.85
C VAL A 403 -6.60 10.60 -9.99
N SER A 404 -7.79 10.23 -10.46
CA SER A 404 -8.49 9.05 -9.93
C SER A 404 -7.85 7.82 -10.57
N ASN A 405 -6.92 7.20 -9.83
CA ASN A 405 -6.13 6.04 -10.26
C ASN A 405 -6.65 4.72 -9.65
N GLY A 406 -7.70 4.78 -8.83
CA GLY A 406 -8.27 3.64 -8.12
C GLY A 406 -7.57 3.28 -6.80
N HIS A 407 -6.48 3.97 -6.45
CA HIS A 407 -5.61 3.69 -5.30
C HIS A 407 -5.55 4.80 -4.24
N ASP A 408 -6.31 5.89 -4.42
CA ASP A 408 -6.36 7.02 -3.47
C ASP A 408 -7.17 6.74 -2.20
N ASP A 409 -6.88 7.46 -1.12
CA ASP A 409 -7.68 7.47 0.11
C ASP A 409 -8.23 8.87 0.41
N LEU A 410 -9.22 8.98 1.30
CA LEU A 410 -9.66 10.27 1.86
C LEU A 410 -8.67 10.75 2.94
N ASP A 411 -7.41 10.95 2.52
CA ASP A 411 -6.22 11.08 3.38
C ASP A 411 -5.69 12.52 3.51
N ALA A 412 -6.48 13.53 3.12
CA ALA A 412 -6.07 14.93 3.21
C ALA A 412 -5.65 15.28 4.65
N GLY A 413 -4.41 15.74 4.80
CA GLY A 413 -3.79 16.06 6.08
C GLY A 413 -3.12 14.88 6.79
N SER A 414 -3.19 13.65 6.28
CA SER A 414 -2.59 12.50 6.97
C SER A 414 -1.08 12.66 7.15
N PHE A 415 -0.55 12.16 8.26
CA PHE A 415 0.88 12.21 8.58
C PHE A 415 1.38 10.89 9.14
N VAL A 416 2.67 10.64 8.95
CA VAL A 416 3.43 9.57 9.61
C VAL A 416 4.65 10.16 10.31
N LEU A 417 5.14 9.47 11.34
CA LEU A 417 6.16 10.00 12.23
C LEU A 417 7.10 8.89 12.67
N ASP A 418 8.39 9.11 12.43
CA ASP A 418 9.48 8.27 12.93
C ASP A 418 10.36 9.07 13.89
N ALA A 419 10.79 8.42 14.96
CA ALA A 419 11.76 8.96 15.91
C ALA A 419 12.43 7.82 16.68
N LEU A 420 13.69 7.99 17.07
CA LEU A 420 14.46 6.95 17.79
C LEU A 420 14.53 5.63 17.01
N GLY A 421 14.45 5.66 15.68
CA GLY A 421 14.45 4.48 14.82
C GLY A 421 13.14 3.68 14.84
N GLU A 422 12.06 4.22 15.41
CA GLU A 422 10.75 3.57 15.46
C GLU A 422 9.69 4.39 14.72
N ASN A 423 8.71 3.70 14.12
CA ASN A 423 7.53 4.33 13.52
C ASN A 423 6.40 4.45 14.56
N TRP A 424 6.02 5.69 14.89
CA TRP A 424 5.09 6.00 15.98
C TRP A 424 3.68 6.35 15.51
N ALA A 425 3.58 7.13 14.42
CA ALA A 425 2.33 7.34 13.68
C ALA A 425 2.37 6.49 12.43
N VAL A 426 1.47 5.50 12.35
CA VAL A 426 1.46 4.47 11.29
C VAL A 426 0.32 4.72 10.31
N GLU A 427 0.51 4.34 9.06
CA GLU A 427 -0.57 4.23 8.08
C GLU A 427 -1.07 2.79 7.95
N LEU A 428 -2.33 2.62 7.52
CA LEU A 428 -2.97 1.29 7.46
C LEU A 428 -2.78 0.58 6.11
N GLY A 429 -2.54 1.33 5.03
CA GLY A 429 -2.29 0.79 3.69
C GLY A 429 -3.53 0.20 2.98
N PRO A 430 -3.35 -0.74 2.04
CA PRO A 430 -4.44 -1.30 1.24
C PRO A 430 -5.42 -2.15 2.07
N ASP A 431 -6.58 -2.44 1.48
CA ASP A 431 -7.47 -3.52 1.92
C ASP A 431 -7.52 -4.62 0.84
N ASP A 432 -8.39 -5.60 1.00
CA ASP A 432 -8.58 -6.63 -0.02
C ASP A 432 -9.26 -6.07 -1.28
N TYR A 433 -8.59 -6.15 -2.44
CA TYR A 433 -9.08 -5.61 -3.71
C TYR A 433 -10.33 -6.31 -4.24
N ARG A 434 -10.69 -7.46 -3.66
CA ARG A 434 -11.90 -8.22 -4.00
C ARG A 434 -13.13 -7.70 -3.26
N LEU A 435 -12.96 -6.75 -2.36
CA LEU A 435 -14.07 -6.14 -1.65
C LEU A 435 -15.05 -5.47 -2.65
N PRO A 436 -16.38 -5.67 -2.49
CA PRO A 436 -17.36 -5.11 -3.41
C PRO A 436 -17.23 -3.59 -3.57
N GLY A 437 -17.09 -3.13 -4.81
CA GLY A 437 -16.97 -1.69 -5.10
C GLY A 437 -15.67 -1.05 -4.62
N TYR A 438 -14.62 -1.82 -4.31
CA TYR A 438 -13.32 -1.30 -3.85
C TYR A 438 -12.70 -0.25 -4.79
N PHE A 439 -12.84 -0.45 -6.11
CA PHE A 439 -12.38 0.48 -7.13
C PHE A 439 -13.46 1.48 -7.58
N THR A 440 -14.62 1.50 -6.94
CA THR A 440 -15.71 2.43 -7.25
C THR A 440 -15.59 3.69 -6.39
N ASP A 441 -15.18 4.79 -7.00
CA ASP A 441 -15.03 6.12 -6.40
C ASP A 441 -16.40 6.70 -5.96
N SER A 442 -16.92 6.23 -4.82
CA SER A 442 -18.23 6.63 -4.29
C SER A 442 -18.38 6.29 -2.80
N ASP A 443 -19.29 6.99 -2.11
CA ASP A 443 -19.65 6.75 -0.69
C ASP A 443 -20.10 5.31 -0.40
N ALA A 444 -20.76 4.67 -1.37
CA ALA A 444 -21.24 3.29 -1.26
C ALA A 444 -20.21 2.24 -1.71
N GLY A 445 -19.10 2.68 -2.33
CA GLY A 445 -18.01 1.85 -2.81
C GLY A 445 -16.77 2.05 -1.93
N ARG A 446 -15.66 2.49 -2.53
CA ARG A 446 -14.35 2.64 -1.88
C ARG A 446 -14.41 3.44 -0.59
N TRP A 447 -15.17 4.54 -0.57
CA TRP A 447 -15.27 5.42 0.59
C TRP A 447 -16.14 4.86 1.71
N SER A 448 -16.67 3.64 1.60
CA SER A 448 -17.34 2.97 2.71
C SER A 448 -16.38 2.18 3.62
N TYR A 449 -15.17 1.87 3.14
CA TYR A 449 -14.18 1.09 3.88
C TYR A 449 -13.39 1.94 4.85
N TYR A 450 -13.16 1.41 6.06
CA TYR A 450 -12.50 2.14 7.14
C TYR A 450 -11.15 2.73 6.72
N ARG A 451 -10.27 1.89 6.15
CA ARG A 451 -8.91 2.29 5.73
C ARG A 451 -8.92 3.39 4.66
N LYS A 452 -10.02 3.53 3.93
CA LYS A 452 -10.15 4.43 2.76
C LYS A 452 -10.84 5.75 3.08
N ARG A 453 -11.32 5.89 4.33
CA ARG A 453 -12.00 7.09 4.86
C ARG A 453 -11.06 7.90 5.74
N ALA A 454 -11.36 9.19 5.90
CA ALA A 454 -10.57 10.09 6.76
C ALA A 454 -10.44 9.60 8.21
N GLU A 455 -11.45 8.92 8.76
CA GLU A 455 -11.37 8.37 10.12
C GLU A 455 -10.39 7.20 10.27
N GLY A 456 -10.00 6.55 9.17
CA GLY A 456 -8.95 5.52 9.13
C GLY A 456 -7.56 6.08 8.87
N GLN A 457 -7.42 7.40 8.77
CA GLN A 457 -6.19 8.12 8.45
C GLN A 457 -5.70 8.93 9.66
N ASN A 458 -4.45 9.39 9.65
CA ASN A 458 -3.89 10.24 10.71
C ASN A 458 -4.27 11.70 10.52
N THR A 459 -5.56 11.98 10.46
CA THR A 459 -6.09 13.30 10.07
C THR A 459 -7.21 13.82 10.97
N LEU A 460 -7.72 14.99 10.61
CA LEU A 460 -8.87 15.63 11.24
C LEU A 460 -10.17 15.19 10.53
N VAL A 461 -11.16 14.75 11.32
CA VAL A 461 -12.51 14.44 10.85
C VAL A 461 -13.49 15.50 11.35
N MET A 462 -14.01 16.34 10.45
CA MET A 462 -15.03 17.34 10.78
C MET A 462 -16.42 16.78 10.50
N ASP A 463 -17.36 17.03 11.40
CA ASP A 463 -18.77 16.64 11.24
C ASP A 463 -18.91 15.16 10.82
N PRO A 464 -18.44 14.20 11.65
CA PRO A 464 -18.43 12.79 11.29
C PRO A 464 -19.85 12.31 10.98
N THR A 465 -20.13 12.10 9.70
CA THR A 465 -21.41 11.58 9.20
C THR A 465 -21.26 10.15 8.70
N VAL A 466 -22.38 9.45 8.48
CA VAL A 466 -22.39 8.14 7.79
C VAL A 466 -21.66 8.22 6.44
N LYS A 467 -21.81 9.32 5.70
CA LYS A 467 -21.16 9.51 4.40
C LYS A 467 -19.66 9.79 4.52
N GLY A 468 -19.18 10.21 5.69
CA GLY A 468 -17.76 10.41 5.99
C GLY A 468 -17.32 11.86 6.03
N GLY A 469 -18.12 12.77 5.49
CA GLY A 469 -17.91 14.23 5.56
C GLY A 469 -16.75 14.75 4.72
N ALA A 470 -15.66 13.99 4.62
CA ALA A 470 -14.49 14.30 3.79
C ALA A 470 -14.71 13.91 2.33
N SER A 471 -14.01 14.58 1.43
CA SER A 471 -13.95 14.32 -0.01
C SER A 471 -12.51 14.42 -0.50
N LYS A 472 -12.24 13.86 -1.68
CA LYS A 472 -10.97 14.12 -2.35
C LYS A 472 -10.81 15.64 -2.56
N PRO A 473 -9.70 16.24 -2.13
CA PRO A 473 -9.54 17.68 -2.22
C PRO A 473 -9.36 18.11 -3.68
N SER A 474 -10.15 19.08 -4.12
CA SER A 474 -10.07 19.62 -5.48
C SER A 474 -8.93 20.62 -5.71
N SER A 475 -8.29 21.10 -4.64
CA SER A 475 -7.33 22.21 -4.70
C SER A 475 -6.31 22.23 -3.54
N ALA A 476 -6.02 21.08 -2.94
CA ALA A 476 -5.06 21.01 -1.85
C ALA A 476 -3.65 21.43 -2.31
N THR A 477 -2.92 22.11 -1.43
CA THR A 477 -1.53 22.51 -1.68
C THR A 477 -0.67 22.20 -0.48
N THR A 478 0.63 22.03 -0.69
CA THR A 478 1.62 21.89 0.37
C THR A 478 2.90 22.64 0.02
N ALA A 479 3.53 23.26 1.00
CA ALA A 479 4.80 23.95 0.83
C ALA A 479 5.65 23.89 2.10
N ILE A 480 6.97 23.74 1.92
CA ILE A 480 7.95 24.01 2.97
C ILE A 480 8.01 25.52 3.18
N VAL A 481 7.67 25.97 4.38
CA VAL A 481 7.70 27.38 4.79
C VAL A 481 8.96 27.74 5.58
N ARG A 482 9.69 26.71 6.07
CA ARG A 482 10.98 26.85 6.74
C ARG A 482 11.84 25.62 6.49
N SER A 483 13.11 25.82 6.15
CA SER A 483 14.11 24.75 6.10
C SER A 483 15.46 25.34 6.45
N ASP A 484 15.89 25.12 7.68
CA ASP A 484 17.20 25.53 8.18
C ASP A 484 17.72 24.54 9.24
N PRO A 485 18.98 24.64 9.67
CA PRO A 485 19.53 23.70 10.64
C PRO A 485 18.85 23.73 12.01
N MET A 486 18.21 24.84 12.41
CA MET A 486 17.48 24.95 13.67
C MET A 486 16.05 24.39 13.59
N GLY A 487 15.58 24.00 12.42
CA GLY A 487 14.27 23.39 12.24
C GLY A 487 13.71 23.54 10.83
N SER A 488 12.64 22.80 10.58
CA SER A 488 11.90 22.87 9.32
C SER A 488 10.41 22.83 9.58
N ALA A 489 9.64 23.38 8.66
CA ALA A 489 8.20 23.41 8.74
C ALA A 489 7.58 23.37 7.34
N ALA A 490 6.49 22.62 7.21
CA ALA A 490 5.65 22.60 6.03
C ALA A 490 4.20 22.88 6.42
N VAL A 491 3.48 23.56 5.52
CA VAL A 491 2.07 23.89 5.71
C VAL A 491 1.30 23.48 4.47
N SER A 492 0.22 22.73 4.69
CA SER A 492 -0.76 22.35 3.67
C SER A 492 -2.06 23.12 3.83
N THR A 493 -2.67 23.49 2.71
CA THR A 493 -4.03 24.03 2.65
C THR A 493 -4.97 22.90 2.21
N LEU A 494 -5.96 22.59 3.04
CA LEU A 494 -6.79 21.38 2.95
C LEU A 494 -8.30 21.70 2.88
N THR A 495 -8.67 22.97 2.77
CA THR A 495 -10.06 23.44 2.81
C THR A 495 -11.00 22.65 1.89
N SER A 496 -10.55 22.30 0.68
CA SER A 496 -11.36 21.60 -0.32
C SER A 496 -11.66 20.14 0.00
N ALA A 497 -11.05 19.56 1.04
CA ALA A 497 -11.41 18.23 1.55
C ALA A 497 -12.80 18.21 2.22
N TYR A 498 -13.35 19.37 2.61
CA TYR A 498 -14.68 19.50 3.22
C TYR A 498 -15.50 20.57 2.50
N PRO A 499 -15.93 20.32 1.24
CA PRO A 499 -16.61 21.31 0.41
C PRO A 499 -17.91 21.79 1.08
N GLY A 500 -18.10 23.11 1.14
CA GLY A 500 -19.27 23.76 1.76
C GLY A 500 -19.25 23.79 3.29
N LEU A 501 -18.31 23.08 3.93
CA LEU A 501 -18.18 23.05 5.39
C LEU A 501 -16.97 23.84 5.88
N ALA A 502 -15.76 23.46 5.47
CA ALA A 502 -14.56 24.21 5.84
C ALA A 502 -14.45 25.47 4.98
N THR A 503 -14.31 26.64 5.62
CA THR A 503 -13.97 27.90 4.92
C THR A 503 -12.45 28.13 4.93
N SER A 504 -11.76 27.58 5.93
CA SER A 504 -10.31 27.46 5.97
C SER A 504 -9.92 26.21 6.74
N TRP A 505 -9.08 25.37 6.17
CA TRP A 505 -8.34 24.36 6.93
C TRP A 505 -6.90 24.36 6.47
N ARG A 506 -5.99 24.61 7.42
CA ARG A 506 -4.55 24.48 7.23
C ARG A 506 -3.99 23.51 8.25
N ARG A 507 -3.06 22.66 7.80
CA ARG A 507 -2.30 21.77 8.66
C ARG A 507 -0.81 22.02 8.48
N GLY A 508 -0.06 22.07 9.58
CA GLY A 508 1.39 22.16 9.56
C GLY A 508 2.06 21.00 10.26
N ILE A 509 3.19 20.56 9.70
CA ILE A 509 4.18 19.71 10.38
C ILE A 509 5.47 20.51 10.60
N GLN A 510 6.10 20.39 11.76
CA GLN A 510 7.34 21.10 12.08
C GLN A 510 8.32 20.21 12.84
N LEU A 511 9.59 20.22 12.40
CA LEU A 511 10.74 19.81 13.20
C LEU A 511 11.25 21.05 13.96
N ALA A 512 10.90 21.15 15.23
CA ALA A 512 11.22 22.28 16.10
C ALA A 512 12.41 21.97 17.02
N ASP A 513 12.91 22.99 17.71
CA ASP A 513 13.94 22.87 18.74
C ASP A 513 15.19 22.13 18.25
N SER A 514 15.83 22.68 17.21
CA SER A 514 16.96 22.03 16.54
C SER A 514 16.59 20.65 15.97
N ARG A 515 15.37 20.54 15.42
CA ARG A 515 14.78 19.30 14.87
C ARG A 515 14.57 18.15 15.87
N ASN A 516 14.63 18.43 17.18
CA ASN A 516 14.47 17.41 18.24
C ASN A 516 13.03 17.19 18.70
N ARG A 517 12.10 18.06 18.29
CA ARG A 517 10.67 17.96 18.60
C ARG A 517 9.85 18.01 17.33
N ILE A 518 8.72 17.32 17.34
CA ILE A 518 7.82 17.27 16.19
C ILE A 518 6.49 17.91 16.60
N ILE A 519 5.98 18.84 15.80
CA ILE A 519 4.69 19.51 16.05
C ILE A 519 3.78 19.23 14.86
N VAL A 520 2.55 18.79 15.16
CA VAL A 520 1.44 18.72 14.20
C VAL A 520 0.39 19.72 14.66
N GLN A 521 0.02 20.65 13.78
CA GLN A 521 -0.95 21.70 14.11
C GLN A 521 -2.00 21.88 13.02
N ASP A 522 -3.25 21.97 13.42
CA ASP A 522 -4.39 22.31 12.58
C ASP A 522 -4.95 23.69 12.96
N GLU A 523 -5.28 24.49 11.95
CA GLU A 523 -6.04 25.73 12.07
C GLU A 523 -7.27 25.64 11.17
N VAL A 524 -8.45 25.68 11.80
CA VAL A 524 -9.72 25.46 11.12
C VAL A 524 -10.68 26.62 11.36
N THR A 525 -11.37 27.00 10.30
CA THR A 525 -12.61 27.78 10.33
C THR A 525 -13.66 27.06 9.49
N ALA A 526 -14.85 26.86 10.06
CA ALA A 526 -15.99 26.21 9.45
C ALA A 526 -17.15 27.20 9.27
N SER A 527 -18.02 26.92 8.31
CA SER A 527 -19.22 27.73 8.00
C SER A 527 -20.29 27.69 9.10
N ARG A 528 -20.21 26.70 9.99
CA ARG A 528 -21.08 26.52 11.16
C ARG A 528 -20.33 25.83 12.30
N THR A 529 -20.93 25.82 13.48
CA THR A 529 -20.45 25.06 14.63
C THR A 529 -20.44 23.57 14.30
N VAL A 530 -19.27 22.91 14.37
CA VAL A 530 -19.12 21.48 14.06
C VAL A 530 -18.28 20.76 15.11
N PRO A 531 -18.68 19.54 15.54
CA PRO A 531 -17.79 18.67 16.29
C PRO A 531 -16.72 18.13 15.35
N SER A 532 -15.52 17.93 15.89
CA SER A 532 -14.40 17.41 15.13
C SER A 532 -13.58 16.42 15.94
N TRP A 533 -12.92 15.51 15.23
CA TRP A 533 -11.96 14.58 15.78
C TRP A 533 -10.59 14.82 15.18
N TRP A 534 -9.55 14.64 15.98
CA TRP A 534 -8.18 14.52 15.52
C TRP A 534 -7.70 13.10 15.83
N PHE A 535 -7.08 12.43 14.86
CA PHE A 535 -6.67 11.02 14.99
C PHE A 535 -5.20 10.79 14.65
N MET A 536 -4.59 9.85 15.37
CA MET A 536 -3.30 9.25 15.07
C MET A 536 -3.35 7.75 15.39
N HIS A 537 -2.99 6.92 14.43
CA HIS A 537 -2.88 5.47 14.57
C HIS A 537 -1.49 5.09 15.05
N THR A 538 -1.41 4.13 15.97
CA THR A 538 -0.14 3.65 16.52
C THR A 538 -0.22 2.17 16.90
N LYS A 539 0.92 1.48 16.75
CA LYS A 539 1.13 0.11 17.27
C LYS A 539 1.76 0.12 18.67
N ALA A 540 2.14 1.29 19.17
CA ALA A 540 2.72 1.43 20.50
C ALA A 540 1.68 1.19 21.59
N ASP A 541 2.16 0.73 22.75
CA ASP A 541 1.40 0.76 23.99
C ASP A 541 1.21 2.22 24.44
N VAL A 542 0.02 2.61 24.92
CA VAL A 542 -0.32 4.02 25.16
C VAL A 542 -0.81 4.23 26.59
N ALA A 543 -0.02 4.98 27.37
CA ALA A 543 -0.42 5.46 28.69
C ALA A 543 -0.86 6.93 28.62
N ILE A 544 -2.15 7.20 28.82
CA ILE A 544 -2.68 8.57 28.94
C ILE A 544 -2.50 9.06 30.38
N SER A 545 -1.98 10.29 30.55
CA SER A 545 -1.78 10.90 31.86
C SER A 545 -3.12 11.13 32.59
N ALA A 546 -3.08 11.28 33.92
CA ALA A 546 -4.30 11.50 34.72
C ALA A 546 -5.08 12.75 34.30
N ASP A 547 -4.37 13.84 33.98
CA ASP A 547 -4.98 15.06 33.42
C ASP A 547 -5.45 14.87 31.96
N GLY A 548 -4.93 13.84 31.28
CA GLY A 548 -5.17 13.47 29.89
C GLY A 548 -4.65 14.45 28.86
N ARG A 549 -3.77 15.37 29.25
CA ARG A 549 -3.13 16.31 28.32
C ARG A 549 -1.89 15.73 27.65
N SER A 550 -1.40 14.59 28.15
CA SER A 550 -0.24 13.89 27.61
C SER A 550 -0.53 12.41 27.41
N ALA A 551 0.09 11.81 26.40
CA ALA A 551 0.11 10.37 26.19
C ALA A 551 1.56 9.93 26.03
N THR A 552 1.97 8.92 26.79
CA THR A 552 3.29 8.27 26.63
C THR A 552 3.09 7.02 25.80
N LEU A 553 3.64 7.03 24.59
CA LEU A 553 3.67 5.89 23.69
C LEU A 553 4.95 5.10 23.97
N SER A 554 4.84 3.78 24.10
CA SER A 554 5.96 2.88 24.40
C SER A 554 6.00 1.70 23.43
N GLN A 555 7.15 1.49 22.79
CA GLN A 555 7.41 0.29 21.98
C GLN A 555 8.89 0.02 21.92
N ASN A 556 9.28 -1.26 21.87
CA ASN A 556 10.70 -1.69 21.85
C ASN A 556 11.54 -1.02 22.96
N GLY A 557 10.87 -0.75 24.10
CA GLY A 557 11.33 -0.03 25.28
C GLY A 557 11.90 1.37 25.05
N LYS A 558 11.56 2.00 23.93
CA LYS A 558 11.68 3.44 23.66
C LYS A 558 10.37 4.14 24.01
N GLN A 559 10.40 5.45 24.22
CA GLN A 559 9.21 6.23 24.53
C GLN A 559 9.11 7.53 23.71
N LEU A 560 7.89 7.83 23.26
CA LEU A 560 7.52 9.11 22.66
C LEU A 560 6.41 9.72 23.49
N VAL A 561 6.56 10.97 23.92
CA VAL A 561 5.50 11.68 24.66
C VAL A 561 4.79 12.64 23.72
N ALA A 562 3.50 12.41 23.50
CA ALA A 562 2.58 13.33 22.82
C ALA A 562 1.93 14.25 23.86
N ARG A 563 1.85 15.56 23.58
CA ARG A 563 1.25 16.57 24.48
C ARG A 563 0.38 17.54 23.71
N ILE A 564 -0.83 17.78 24.22
CA ILE A 564 -1.76 18.76 23.65
C ILE A 564 -1.33 20.16 24.09
N ALA A 565 -0.81 20.95 23.16
CA ALA A 565 -0.49 22.36 23.35
C ALA A 565 -1.71 23.27 23.19
N ALA A 566 -2.61 22.93 22.27
CA ALA A 566 -3.91 23.59 22.14
C ALA A 566 -4.99 22.62 21.61
N PRO A 567 -6.27 22.85 21.96
CA PRO A 567 -6.74 23.82 22.95
C PRO A 567 -6.51 23.32 24.40
N SER A 568 -6.54 24.21 25.39
CA SER A 568 -6.29 23.90 26.81
C SER A 568 -7.36 23.04 27.49
N ALA A 569 -8.53 22.88 26.85
CA ALA A 569 -9.60 22.00 27.31
C ALA A 569 -9.62 20.63 26.62
N ALA A 570 -8.86 20.45 25.54
CA ALA A 570 -8.80 19.17 24.81
C ALA A 570 -8.05 18.11 25.60
N LEU A 571 -8.50 16.86 25.46
CA LEU A 571 -7.99 15.69 26.16
C LEU A 571 -7.75 14.56 25.17
N PHE A 572 -6.72 13.75 25.44
CA PHE A 572 -6.54 12.49 24.75
C PHE A 572 -7.55 11.44 25.21
N THR A 573 -8.01 10.63 24.27
CA THR A 573 -8.68 9.35 24.47
C THR A 573 -8.01 8.29 23.60
N LEU A 574 -8.04 7.04 24.03
CA LEU A 574 -7.56 5.90 23.27
C LEU A 574 -8.74 5.12 22.69
N MET A 575 -8.64 4.74 21.42
CA MET A 575 -9.68 4.00 20.71
C MET A 575 -9.09 2.80 19.97
N ASP A 576 -9.93 1.82 19.66
CA ASP A 576 -9.60 0.81 18.65
C ASP A 576 -9.58 1.43 17.25
N ALA A 577 -8.73 0.90 16.36
CA ALA A 577 -8.67 1.30 14.96
C ALA A 577 -9.86 0.72 14.15
N VAL A 578 -11.07 1.17 14.47
CA VAL A 578 -12.34 0.73 13.88
C VAL A 578 -13.21 1.94 13.47
N PRO A 579 -14.21 1.75 12.59
CA PRO A 579 -15.13 2.83 12.21
C PRO A 579 -15.83 3.46 13.41
N LEU A 580 -16.04 4.79 13.36
CA LEU A 580 -16.86 5.49 14.34
C LEU A 580 -18.30 4.94 14.37
N GLY A 581 -19.05 5.31 15.42
CA GLY A 581 -20.37 4.75 15.71
C GLY A 581 -21.36 4.79 14.53
N GLY A 582 -21.44 5.94 13.86
CA GLY A 582 -22.32 6.14 12.70
C GLY A 582 -21.69 5.79 11.35
N SER A 583 -20.41 5.43 11.32
CA SER A 583 -19.72 5.14 10.07
C SER A 583 -20.08 3.77 9.51
N PRO A 584 -20.06 3.60 8.17
CA PRO A 584 -20.18 2.30 7.54
C PRO A 584 -19.05 1.37 7.99
N GLY A 585 -19.33 0.07 7.94
CA GLY A 585 -18.34 -0.96 8.18
C GLY A 585 -18.72 -2.20 7.39
N PRO A 586 -18.51 -2.19 6.06
CA PRO A 586 -18.81 -3.35 5.23
C PRO A 586 -18.06 -4.58 5.73
N VAL A 587 -18.67 -5.76 5.56
CA VAL A 587 -18.07 -7.03 5.97
C VAL A 587 -16.90 -7.40 5.06
N GLY A 588 -15.91 -8.10 5.61
CA GLY A 588 -14.76 -8.63 4.85
C GLY A 588 -13.51 -7.73 4.85
N GLN A 589 -13.62 -6.46 5.25
CA GLN A 589 -12.47 -5.56 5.39
C GLN A 589 -11.47 -6.08 6.45
N ALA A 590 -10.18 -5.83 6.23
CA ALA A 590 -9.11 -6.30 7.11
C ALA A 590 -9.26 -5.77 8.54
N ALA A 591 -9.05 -6.66 9.52
CA ALA A 591 -9.00 -6.27 10.93
C ALA A 591 -7.70 -5.52 11.22
N ASN A 592 -7.77 -4.40 11.94
CA ASN A 592 -6.61 -3.58 12.33
C ASN A 592 -6.04 -4.03 13.68
N ASN A 593 -5.88 -5.34 13.86
CA ASN A 593 -5.42 -5.95 15.10
C ASN A 593 -4.05 -5.40 15.50
N GLY A 594 -3.87 -5.09 16.78
CA GLY A 594 -2.62 -4.52 17.31
C GLY A 594 -2.40 -3.03 17.02
N THR A 595 -3.31 -2.38 16.29
CA THR A 595 -3.27 -0.93 16.07
C THR A 595 -4.35 -0.23 16.90
N LYS A 596 -3.95 0.81 17.64
CA LYS A 596 -4.84 1.70 18.38
C LYS A 596 -4.86 3.08 17.73
N LYS A 597 -5.82 3.90 18.15
CA LYS A 597 -6.01 5.28 17.71
C LYS A 597 -5.95 6.20 18.92
N LEU A 598 -4.90 7.03 18.98
CA LEU A 598 -4.84 8.18 19.89
C LEU A 598 -5.72 9.27 19.28
N ALA A 599 -6.71 9.73 20.03
CA ALA A 599 -7.74 10.61 19.53
C ALA A 599 -7.93 11.84 20.43
N ILE A 600 -8.34 12.96 19.81
CA ILE A 600 -8.82 14.15 20.52
C ILE A 600 -10.21 14.46 19.98
N GLN A 601 -11.21 14.41 20.86
CA GLN A 601 -12.56 14.88 20.54
C GLN A 601 -12.65 16.37 20.86
N LEU A 602 -12.94 17.19 19.85
CA LEU A 602 -13.05 18.63 20.01
C LEU A 602 -14.52 19.02 20.25
N PRO A 603 -14.79 19.94 21.20
CA PRO A 603 -16.10 20.57 21.31
C PRO A 603 -16.54 21.20 20.00
N ALA A 604 -17.84 21.25 19.77
CA ALA A 604 -18.36 21.83 18.55
C ALA A 604 -18.05 23.34 18.50
N ALA A 605 -17.37 23.79 17.44
CA ALA A 605 -16.93 25.17 17.30
C ALA A 605 -16.89 25.59 15.82
N THR A 606 -16.95 26.91 15.56
CA THR A 606 -16.77 27.49 14.22
C THR A 606 -15.30 27.73 13.87
N SER A 607 -14.43 27.86 14.88
CA SER A 607 -12.99 27.99 14.68
C SER A 607 -12.22 27.41 15.86
N TYR A 608 -11.11 26.74 15.58
CA TYR A 608 -10.25 26.12 16.58
C TYR A 608 -8.84 25.89 16.04
N THR A 609 -7.89 25.82 16.98
CA THR A 609 -6.53 25.37 16.73
C THR A 609 -6.27 24.12 17.56
N VAL A 610 -5.80 23.06 16.92
CA VAL A 610 -5.28 21.87 17.60
C VAL A 610 -3.79 21.82 17.36
N SER A 611 -2.99 21.70 18.41
CA SER A 611 -1.54 21.60 18.29
C SER A 611 -1.05 20.51 19.22
N VAL A 612 -0.38 19.50 18.67
CA VAL A 612 0.17 18.36 19.39
C VAL A 612 1.69 18.35 19.21
N GLU A 613 2.42 18.38 20.33
CA GLU A 613 3.87 18.25 20.37
C GLU A 613 4.25 16.80 20.71
N PHE A 614 5.11 16.20 19.88
CA PHE A 614 5.73 14.92 20.12
C PHE A 614 7.19 15.12 20.51
N THR A 615 7.56 14.57 21.66
CA THR A 615 8.93 14.62 22.20
C THR A 615 9.47 13.20 22.36
N PRO A 616 10.48 12.81 21.58
CA PRO A 616 11.18 11.55 21.79
C PRO A 616 11.95 11.58 23.11
N LEU A 617 11.72 10.59 23.97
CA LEU A 617 12.42 10.49 25.25
C LEU A 617 13.67 9.62 25.10
N ARG A 618 14.81 10.29 24.90
CA ARG A 618 16.13 9.67 24.99
C ARG A 618 16.48 9.36 26.46
N GLU A 619 17.27 8.32 26.70
CA GLU A 619 17.65 7.92 28.05
C GLU A 619 18.40 9.04 28.79
N GLY A 620 18.07 9.26 30.07
CA GLY A 620 18.63 10.34 30.89
C GLY A 620 18.14 11.75 30.50
N ALA A 621 17.35 11.91 29.45
CA ALA A 621 16.78 13.20 29.08
C ALA A 621 15.53 13.53 29.93
N THR A 622 15.49 14.74 30.47
CA THR A 622 14.28 15.28 31.11
C THR A 622 13.32 15.77 30.04
N LEU A 623 12.02 15.49 30.20
CA LEU A 623 10.99 16.05 29.33
C LEU A 623 11.01 17.60 29.39
N PRO A 624 11.25 18.31 28.28
CA PRO A 624 11.30 19.77 28.25
C PRO A 624 9.90 20.37 28.44
N ALA A 625 9.82 21.66 28.78
CA ALA A 625 8.56 22.40 28.78
C ALA A 625 7.93 22.43 27.37
N LEU A 626 6.60 22.46 27.34
CA LEU A 626 5.81 22.52 26.11
C LEU A 626 6.12 23.81 25.32
N MET A 627 6.24 23.72 24.00
CA MET A 627 6.44 24.89 23.16
C MET A 627 5.18 25.77 23.10
N PRO A 628 5.33 27.10 23.01
CA PRO A 628 4.20 27.98 22.78
C PRO A 628 3.60 27.75 21.39
N VAL A 629 2.28 27.73 21.31
CA VAL A 629 1.55 27.65 20.04
C VAL A 629 1.67 28.98 19.30
N ARG A 630 2.06 28.92 18.03
CA ARG A 630 2.12 30.06 17.11
C ARG A 630 1.29 29.76 15.88
N ALA A 631 0.66 30.79 15.30
CA ALA A 631 -0.10 30.63 14.08
C ALA A 631 0.77 30.06 12.94
N LEU A 632 0.20 29.21 12.08
CA LEU A 632 0.89 28.60 10.94
C LEU A 632 1.47 29.65 9.99
N SER A 633 0.83 30.82 9.88
CA SER A 633 1.34 31.97 9.12
C SER A 633 2.65 32.56 9.67
N ALA A 634 2.99 32.27 10.93
CA ALA A 634 4.21 32.70 11.60
C ALA A 634 5.29 31.60 11.68
N TRP A 635 5.12 30.49 10.95
CA TRP A 635 6.10 29.39 10.93
C TRP A 635 7.26 29.63 9.96
N SER A 636 7.16 30.62 9.07
CA SER A 636 8.26 31.05 8.20
C SER A 636 9.42 31.66 9.00
N PRO A 637 10.68 31.51 8.57
CA PRO A 637 11.82 32.11 9.24
C PRO A 637 11.73 33.64 9.09
N SER A 638 11.64 34.35 10.20
CA SER A 638 11.70 35.82 10.25
C SER A 638 12.90 36.32 11.06
N GLY A 639 13.96 35.50 11.16
CA GLY A 639 15.08 35.76 12.05
C GLY A 639 16.44 35.73 11.33
N PRO A 640 17.45 36.42 11.87
CA PRO A 640 18.82 36.31 11.37
C PRO A 640 19.37 34.90 11.55
N GLU A 641 20.36 34.54 10.72
CA GLU A 641 21.08 33.25 10.76
C GLU A 641 21.42 32.81 12.19
N PRO A 642 21.43 31.50 12.49
CA PRO A 642 21.89 30.99 13.77
C PRO A 642 23.36 31.35 14.04
N ALA A 643 23.69 31.56 15.32
CA ALA A 643 25.08 31.55 15.77
C ALA A 643 25.66 30.13 15.61
N ARG A 644 26.93 30.03 15.20
CA ARG A 644 27.57 28.74 14.86
C ARG A 644 28.84 28.52 15.64
N LEU A 645 29.12 27.24 15.90
CA LEU A 645 30.42 26.81 16.40
C LEU A 645 31.43 26.74 15.24
N THR A 646 32.70 26.88 15.56
CA THR A 646 33.84 26.62 14.67
C THR A 646 34.56 25.32 15.03
N SER A 647 34.41 24.85 16.28
CA SER A 647 34.84 23.51 16.66
C SER A 647 34.00 22.95 17.80
N LEU A 648 33.87 21.63 17.79
CA LEU A 648 33.34 20.83 18.88
C LEU A 648 34.34 19.72 19.19
N ARG A 649 34.65 19.52 20.46
CA ARG A 649 35.60 18.52 20.94
C ARG A 649 34.98 17.70 22.07
N VAL A 650 35.28 16.41 22.09
CA VAL A 650 34.93 15.49 23.18
C VAL A 650 36.23 14.92 23.73
N ASP A 651 36.43 15.05 25.05
CA ASP A 651 37.69 14.68 25.74
C ASP A 651 38.94 15.28 25.07
N GLY A 652 38.83 16.55 24.67
CA GLY A 652 39.89 17.31 24.02
C GLY A 652 40.15 16.96 22.55
N ARG A 653 39.55 15.89 22.02
CA ARG A 653 39.69 15.48 20.62
C ARG A 653 38.64 16.16 19.74
N PRO A 654 39.00 16.69 18.55
CA PRO A 654 38.01 17.17 17.59
C PRO A 654 36.98 16.11 17.27
N LEU A 655 35.71 16.48 17.26
CA LEU A 655 34.65 15.60 16.78
C LEU A 655 34.77 15.52 15.25
N ALA A 656 35.14 14.35 14.73
CA ALA A 656 35.42 14.17 13.30
C ALA A 656 34.22 14.48 12.40
N SER A 657 33.01 14.20 12.89
CA SER A 657 31.74 14.48 12.19
C SER A 657 31.23 15.92 12.39
N PHE A 658 32.02 16.80 13.02
CA PHE A 658 31.57 18.16 13.30
C PHE A 658 31.26 18.93 12.01
N ASP A 659 30.03 19.43 11.93
CA ASP A 659 29.58 20.39 10.94
C ASP A 659 29.02 21.64 11.67
N PRO A 660 29.42 22.86 11.26
CA PRO A 660 28.90 24.12 11.83
C PRO A 660 27.37 24.29 11.80
N VAL A 661 26.64 23.54 10.96
CA VAL A 661 25.18 23.52 10.92
C VAL A 661 24.55 22.47 11.82
N THR A 662 25.23 21.37 12.11
CA THR A 662 24.66 20.25 12.87
C THR A 662 24.42 20.64 14.34
N GLN A 663 23.19 20.42 14.80
CA GLN A 663 22.72 20.85 16.13
C GLN A 663 22.56 19.69 17.12
N ALA A 664 22.75 18.45 16.71
CA ALA A 664 22.74 17.29 17.59
C ALA A 664 23.79 16.29 17.10
N TYR A 665 24.49 15.65 18.03
CA TYR A 665 25.49 14.63 17.73
C TYR A 665 25.28 13.45 18.66
N ASP A 666 25.25 12.25 18.10
CA ASP A 666 25.34 11.01 18.84
C ASP A 666 26.81 10.61 19.01
N TYR A 667 27.27 10.55 20.26
CA TYR A 667 28.65 10.20 20.61
C TYR A 667 28.67 8.89 21.40
N PRO A 668 29.12 7.78 20.79
CA PRO A 668 29.25 6.51 21.50
C PRO A 668 30.38 6.59 22.54
N THR A 669 30.13 6.06 23.72
CA THR A 669 31.07 6.01 24.86
C THR A 669 31.41 4.57 25.22
N PRO A 670 32.53 4.28 25.89
CA PRO A 670 32.77 2.94 26.42
C PRO A 670 31.65 2.48 27.38
N ALA A 671 31.41 1.17 27.48
CA ALA A 671 30.38 0.61 28.35
C ALA A 671 30.52 0.95 29.84
N THR A 672 31.72 1.34 30.26
CA THR A 672 32.04 1.80 31.61
C THR A 672 33.06 2.93 31.50
N GLY A 673 32.90 4.03 32.24
CA GLY A 673 33.84 5.15 32.20
C GLY A 673 33.27 6.42 32.83
N THR A 674 34.08 7.47 32.87
CA THR A 674 33.66 8.82 33.24
C THR A 674 32.86 9.46 32.12
N VAL A 675 31.95 10.37 32.45
CA VAL A 675 31.20 11.15 31.46
C VAL A 675 32.20 11.99 30.64
N PRO A 676 32.22 11.90 29.29
CA PRO A 676 33.13 12.69 28.48
C PRO A 676 32.87 14.19 28.62
N VAL A 677 33.93 14.98 28.53
CA VAL A 677 33.86 16.43 28.64
C VAL A 677 33.74 17.05 27.25
N VAL A 678 32.66 17.80 27.02
CA VAL A 678 32.47 18.57 25.79
C VAL A 678 33.13 19.94 25.92
N THR A 679 33.92 20.32 24.92
CA THR A 679 34.41 21.70 24.77
C THR A 679 34.09 22.20 23.38
N ALA A 680 33.84 23.49 23.23
CA ALA A 680 33.41 24.08 21.97
C ALA A 680 33.96 25.50 21.81
N THR A 681 34.20 25.90 20.56
CA THR A 681 34.64 27.25 20.21
C THR A 681 33.72 27.84 19.16
N GLY A 682 33.45 29.14 19.25
CA GLY A 682 32.73 29.91 18.23
C GLY A 682 33.67 30.82 17.43
N ALA A 683 33.14 31.46 16.40
CA ALA A 683 33.86 32.53 15.70
C ALA A 683 34.08 33.76 16.60
N SER A 684 34.98 34.66 16.22
CA SER A 684 35.23 35.90 16.98
C SER A 684 33.94 36.67 17.27
N GLY A 685 33.78 37.15 18.51
CA GLY A 685 32.56 37.84 18.98
C GLY A 685 31.42 36.93 19.43
N THR A 686 31.59 35.60 19.36
CA THR A 686 30.59 34.62 19.80
C THR A 686 30.79 34.25 21.27
N ALA A 687 29.74 34.27 22.07
CA ALA A 687 29.74 33.70 23.42
C ALA A 687 29.31 32.22 23.37
N VAL A 688 30.10 31.34 23.98
CA VAL A 688 29.85 29.89 24.04
C VAL A 688 29.79 29.46 25.50
N SER A 689 28.77 28.69 25.87
CA SER A 689 28.67 28.05 27.18
C SER A 689 28.32 26.57 27.03
N VAL A 690 28.94 25.71 27.83
CA VAL A 690 28.71 24.27 27.81
C VAL A 690 28.14 23.81 29.15
N THR A 691 26.97 23.18 29.12
CA THR A 691 26.42 22.41 30.23
C THR A 691 26.79 20.94 30.00
N GLN A 692 27.64 20.38 30.85
CA GLN A 692 28.09 18.98 30.71
C GLN A 692 26.95 18.00 31.02
N ALA A 693 27.03 16.81 30.44
CA ALA A 693 26.25 15.68 30.92
C ALA A 693 26.71 15.29 32.34
N THR A 694 25.80 14.81 33.16
CA THR A 694 26.07 14.36 34.54
C THR A 694 26.09 12.84 34.69
N SER A 695 25.73 12.11 33.64
CA SER A 695 25.65 10.65 33.62
C SER A 695 25.94 10.08 32.23
N LEU A 696 26.18 8.76 32.17
CA LEU A 696 26.19 7.97 30.95
C LEU A 696 25.07 6.91 30.99
N PRO A 697 24.16 6.85 30.00
CA PRO A 697 23.99 7.83 28.94
C PRO A 697 23.54 9.21 29.48
N GLY A 698 23.69 10.25 28.65
CA GLY A 698 23.38 11.64 29.04
C GLY A 698 23.57 12.61 27.88
N VAL A 699 23.29 13.89 28.11
CA VAL A 699 23.43 14.93 27.07
C VAL A 699 24.20 16.13 27.57
N ALA A 700 25.23 16.55 26.84
CA ALA A 700 25.84 17.85 27.02
C ALA A 700 25.16 18.88 26.09
N LYS A 701 24.95 20.10 26.58
CA LYS A 701 24.30 21.19 25.84
C LYS A 701 25.28 22.34 25.65
N VAL A 702 25.61 22.65 24.41
CA VAL A 702 26.43 23.81 24.04
C VAL A 702 25.52 24.92 23.55
N ARG A 703 25.45 26.03 24.29
CA ARG A 703 24.75 27.24 23.84
C ARG A 703 25.74 28.17 23.17
N VAL A 704 25.38 28.68 22.00
CA VAL A 704 26.17 29.63 21.22
C VAL A 704 25.32 30.85 20.89
N SER A 705 25.85 32.04 21.15
CA SER A 705 25.17 33.31 20.90
C SER A 705 26.11 34.31 20.26
N LEU A 706 25.63 35.02 19.24
CA LEU A 706 26.34 36.08 18.53
C LEU A 706 25.37 37.23 18.30
N ALA A 707 25.81 38.47 18.54
CA ALA A 707 24.96 39.65 18.35
C ALA A 707 24.43 39.72 16.90
N GLY A 708 23.15 40.03 16.75
CA GLY A 708 22.48 40.07 15.44
C GLY A 708 22.23 38.69 14.82
N ARG A 709 22.40 37.59 15.57
CA ARG A 709 22.08 36.21 15.17
C ARG A 709 21.14 35.54 16.15
N THR A 710 20.46 34.49 15.71
CA THR A 710 19.61 33.67 16.59
C THR A 710 20.49 32.77 17.45
N ASN A 711 20.23 32.69 18.76
CA ASN A 711 20.95 31.78 19.66
C ASN A 711 20.74 30.34 19.22
N ALA A 712 21.79 29.53 19.18
CA ALA A 712 21.70 28.12 18.84
C ALA A 712 22.09 27.23 20.04
N VAL A 713 21.55 26.01 20.04
CA VAL A 713 21.82 24.99 21.06
C VAL A 713 22.22 23.71 20.34
N ILE A 714 23.47 23.30 20.54
CA ILE A 714 24.02 22.05 20.04
C ILE A 714 23.95 21.02 21.16
N LEU A 715 23.40 19.84 20.87
CA LEU A 715 23.31 18.71 21.78
C LEU A 715 24.38 17.67 21.45
N VAL A 716 25.07 17.15 22.46
CA VAL A 716 25.94 15.98 22.32
C VAL A 716 25.37 14.89 23.20
N HIS A 717 24.71 13.93 22.58
CA HIS A 717 24.11 12.78 23.24
C HIS A 717 25.17 11.70 23.42
N PHE A 718 25.53 11.43 24.66
CA PHE A 718 26.39 10.31 25.01
C PHE A 718 25.58 9.03 25.07
N ILE A 719 25.84 8.16 24.12
CA ILE A 719 25.23 6.82 24.05
C ILE A 719 26.23 5.85 24.65
N ARG A 720 25.77 4.94 25.51
CA ARG A 720 26.66 3.91 26.05
C ARG A 720 26.89 2.85 24.97
N GLY A 721 28.15 2.62 24.64
CA GLY A 721 28.58 1.59 23.71
C GLY A 721 28.46 0.19 24.31
N PRO A 722 28.57 -0.86 23.48
CA PRO A 722 28.48 -2.22 23.95
C PRO A 722 29.63 -2.58 24.89
N VAL A 723 29.34 -3.46 25.84
CA VAL A 723 30.29 -4.12 26.72
C VAL A 723 31.28 -4.90 25.85
N PRO A 724 32.59 -4.61 25.91
CA PRO A 724 33.58 -5.29 25.08
C PRO A 724 33.61 -6.79 25.33
N VAL A 725 33.50 -7.58 24.27
CA VAL A 725 33.69 -9.03 24.30
C VAL A 725 35.14 -9.35 23.93
N ALA A 726 35.84 -10.09 24.78
CA ALA A 726 37.23 -10.47 24.56
C ALA A 726 37.36 -11.63 23.55
N SER A 727 36.43 -12.60 23.59
CA SER A 727 36.37 -13.67 22.59
C SER A 727 34.98 -14.29 22.49
N VAL A 728 34.71 -14.94 21.35
CA VAL A 728 33.50 -15.73 21.13
C VAL A 728 33.91 -17.14 20.66
N THR A 729 33.19 -18.14 21.16
CA THR A 729 33.31 -19.54 20.76
C THR A 729 31.93 -20.06 20.40
N ALA A 730 31.85 -21.03 19.48
CA ALA A 730 30.60 -21.69 19.12
C ALA A 730 30.71 -23.20 19.38
N SER A 731 29.57 -23.86 19.61
CA SER A 731 29.52 -25.32 19.69
C SER A 731 29.86 -26.02 18.37
N THR A 732 29.77 -25.30 17.23
CA THR A 732 30.11 -25.76 15.88
C THR A 732 30.77 -24.63 15.08
N ASP A 733 31.80 -24.96 14.30
CA ASP A 733 32.69 -24.10 13.48
C ASP A 733 32.91 -22.65 14.00
N ALA A 734 34.12 -22.41 14.54
CA ALA A 734 34.49 -21.15 15.18
C ALA A 734 34.67 -19.98 14.20
N ILE A 735 34.87 -20.22 12.89
CA ILE A 735 35.10 -19.13 11.91
C ILE A 735 33.86 -18.22 11.80
N GLY A 736 32.66 -18.79 11.78
CA GLY A 736 31.40 -18.03 11.73
C GLY A 736 31.07 -17.30 13.03
N ALA A 737 31.57 -17.76 14.18
CA ALA A 737 31.26 -17.17 15.48
C ALA A 737 31.81 -15.73 15.60
N ARG A 738 33.03 -15.49 15.08
CA ARG A 738 33.67 -14.17 15.11
C ARG A 738 32.92 -13.12 14.28
N ALA A 739 32.21 -13.55 13.24
CA ALA A 739 31.35 -12.67 12.45
C ALA A 739 30.21 -12.06 13.28
N THR A 740 29.91 -12.59 14.47
CA THR A 740 28.89 -12.01 15.36
C THR A 740 29.38 -10.84 16.21
N LEU A 741 30.64 -10.43 16.05
CA LEU A 741 31.29 -9.33 16.77
C LEU A 741 32.04 -8.36 15.83
N ASP A 742 31.92 -8.52 14.52
CA ASP A 742 32.67 -7.72 13.53
C ASP A 742 32.00 -6.38 13.23
N GLY A 743 30.82 -6.14 13.81
CA GLY A 743 30.04 -4.92 13.63
C GLY A 743 29.25 -4.88 12.33
N SER A 744 29.33 -5.93 11.50
CA SER A 744 28.65 -6.07 10.23
C SER A 744 27.39 -6.92 10.41
N ILE A 745 26.23 -6.28 10.27
CA ILE A 745 24.94 -7.00 10.26
C ILE A 745 24.74 -7.87 9.01
N ALA A 746 25.67 -7.84 8.04
CA ALA A 746 25.60 -8.61 6.80
C ALA A 746 26.30 -9.98 6.90
N THR A 747 27.21 -10.14 7.86
CA THR A 747 27.94 -11.37 8.14
C THR A 747 27.32 -12.07 9.35
N GLY A 748 27.66 -13.33 9.61
CA GLY A 748 27.04 -14.04 10.72
C GLY A 748 27.43 -15.49 10.90
N TRP A 749 26.97 -16.05 12.00
CA TRP A 749 27.05 -17.46 12.33
C TRP A 749 25.78 -18.20 11.90
N ARG A 750 25.94 -19.46 11.47
CA ARG A 750 24.86 -20.35 11.02
C ARG A 750 25.10 -21.75 11.60
N ALA A 751 24.03 -22.42 11.99
CA ALA A 751 24.07 -23.81 12.42
C ALA A 751 22.73 -24.53 12.19
N THR A 752 22.73 -25.86 12.33
CA THR A 752 21.52 -26.69 12.23
C THR A 752 21.44 -27.62 13.43
N GLY A 753 20.40 -27.45 14.24
CA GLY A 753 20.23 -28.16 15.52
C GLY A 753 20.51 -27.27 16.73
N ASP A 754 20.61 -27.91 17.89
CA ASP A 754 20.78 -27.25 19.18
C ASP A 754 22.25 -26.88 19.38
N HIS A 755 22.53 -25.59 19.32
CA HIS A 755 23.87 -25.05 19.30
C HIS A 755 23.96 -23.75 20.10
N PHE A 756 25.18 -23.33 20.42
CA PHE A 756 25.39 -22.11 21.19
C PHE A 756 26.56 -21.27 20.70
N LEU A 757 26.44 -19.97 20.96
CA LEU A 757 27.53 -18.99 20.95
C LEU A 757 27.85 -18.60 22.38
N GLN A 758 29.10 -18.73 22.80
CA GLN A 758 29.60 -18.34 24.12
C GLN A 758 30.56 -17.17 23.99
N TYR A 759 30.22 -16.08 24.66
CA TYR A 759 30.94 -14.82 24.70
C TYR A 759 31.69 -14.70 26.04
N ASP A 760 33.02 -14.54 25.99
CA ASP A 760 33.87 -14.25 27.16
C ASP A 760 34.22 -12.76 27.16
N PHE A 761 33.88 -12.09 28.24
CA PHE A 761 34.19 -10.69 28.51
C PHE A 761 35.64 -10.46 28.98
N GLY A 762 36.39 -11.54 29.25
CA GLY A 762 37.75 -11.54 29.80
C GLY A 762 37.80 -11.31 31.31
N LYS A 763 36.83 -10.60 31.87
CA LYS A 763 36.64 -10.35 33.30
C LYS A 763 35.16 -10.21 33.64
N ALA A 764 34.81 -10.36 34.92
CA ALA A 764 33.46 -10.07 35.39
C ALA A 764 33.15 -8.58 35.19
N GLN A 765 32.05 -8.28 34.49
CA GLN A 765 31.59 -6.91 34.24
C GLN A 765 30.07 -6.84 34.16
N PRO A 766 29.46 -5.68 34.47
CA PRO A 766 28.01 -5.53 34.42
C PRO A 766 27.50 -5.70 32.98
N VAL A 767 26.52 -6.59 32.82
CA VAL A 767 25.74 -6.79 31.60
C VAL A 767 24.27 -6.77 31.99
N SER A 768 23.44 -6.07 31.22
CA SER A 768 22.03 -5.84 31.49
C SER A 768 21.12 -6.44 30.41
N HIS A 769 21.56 -6.43 29.17
CA HIS A 769 20.81 -6.95 28.04
C HIS A 769 21.76 -7.34 26.90
N ALA A 770 21.27 -8.23 26.04
CA ALA A 770 21.89 -8.55 24.76
C ALA A 770 20.99 -8.03 23.64
N ARG A 771 21.57 -7.29 22.70
CA ARG A 771 20.96 -7.04 21.40
C ARG A 771 21.48 -8.12 20.46
N ILE A 772 20.58 -8.88 19.88
CA ILE A 772 20.87 -9.94 18.93
C ILE A 772 20.27 -9.52 17.60
N PHE A 773 21.11 -9.46 16.58
CA PHE A 773 20.68 -9.18 15.22
C PHE A 773 20.37 -10.49 14.51
N TRP A 774 19.09 -10.68 14.21
CA TRP A 774 18.61 -11.84 13.48
C TRP A 774 18.58 -11.53 11.98
N PRO A 775 19.01 -12.45 11.09
CA PRO A 775 18.86 -12.28 9.65
C PRO A 775 17.37 -12.26 9.26
N SER A 776 17.02 -11.74 8.07
CA SER A 776 15.63 -11.69 7.62
C SER A 776 15.06 -13.10 7.48
N ARG A 777 13.78 -13.24 7.87
CA ARG A 777 13.04 -14.51 7.99
C ARG A 777 13.50 -15.46 9.11
N PRO A 778 13.79 -15.00 10.34
CA PRO A 778 13.83 -15.94 11.45
C PRO A 778 12.41 -16.45 11.66
N SER A 779 12.23 -17.77 11.82
CA SER A 779 10.91 -18.30 12.11
C SER A 779 10.41 -17.74 13.46
N PRO A 780 9.13 -17.33 13.57
CA PRO A 780 8.54 -16.88 14.83
C PRO A 780 8.65 -17.94 15.94
N ASP A 781 8.86 -19.20 15.56
CA ASP A 781 8.91 -20.34 16.46
C ASP A 781 10.34 -20.76 16.83
N ALA A 782 11.37 -20.10 16.30
CA ALA A 782 12.75 -20.38 16.70
C ALA A 782 12.93 -20.00 18.17
N ALA A 783 13.14 -20.99 19.04
CA ALA A 783 13.39 -20.76 20.45
C ALA A 783 14.88 -20.48 20.70
N PHE A 784 15.16 -19.59 21.64
CA PHE A 784 16.51 -19.33 22.12
C PHE A 784 16.52 -19.05 23.61
N GLU A 785 17.68 -19.27 24.21
CA GLU A 785 17.96 -18.96 25.59
C GLU A 785 19.21 -18.10 25.70
N VAL A 786 19.23 -17.23 26.72
CA VAL A 786 20.45 -16.54 27.14
C VAL A 786 20.81 -17.03 28.53
N LEU A 787 22.03 -17.55 28.69
CA LEU A 787 22.55 -18.06 29.94
C LEU A 787 23.75 -17.23 30.37
N GLU A 788 23.97 -17.12 31.68
CA GLU A 788 25.13 -16.48 32.26
C GLU A 788 26.02 -17.46 33.03
N SER A 789 27.30 -17.11 33.15
CA SER A 789 28.22 -17.84 34.01
C SER A 789 29.38 -16.94 34.49
N PRO A 790 29.79 -17.03 35.77
CA PRO A 790 30.99 -16.37 36.28
C PRO A 790 32.27 -17.15 35.95
N ASP A 791 32.18 -18.47 35.76
CA ASP A 791 33.32 -19.40 35.65
C ASP A 791 33.41 -20.15 34.31
N GLY A 792 32.38 -20.05 33.47
CA GLY A 792 32.26 -20.75 32.19
C GLY A 792 31.82 -22.22 32.32
N VAL A 793 31.59 -22.69 33.55
CA VAL A 793 31.27 -24.09 33.87
C VAL A 793 29.84 -24.21 34.37
N THR A 794 29.44 -23.39 35.34
CA THR A 794 28.10 -23.38 35.91
C THR A 794 27.27 -22.31 35.21
N TRP A 795 26.14 -22.70 34.62
CA TRP A 795 25.31 -21.83 33.80
C TRP A 795 23.92 -21.66 34.40
N TRP A 796 23.40 -20.43 34.38
CA TRP A 796 22.03 -20.12 34.77
C TRP A 796 21.28 -19.48 33.62
N THR A 797 20.07 -19.96 33.33
CA THR A 797 19.19 -19.36 32.32
C THR A 797 18.66 -18.03 32.81
N MET A 798 18.92 -16.99 32.01
CA MET A 798 18.53 -15.61 32.27
C MET A 798 17.29 -15.19 31.49
N TYR A 799 17.17 -15.73 30.29
CA TYR A 799 16.07 -15.44 29.38
C TYR A 799 15.77 -16.69 28.57
N THR A 800 14.49 -16.99 28.43
CA THR A 800 13.97 -17.99 27.48
C THR A 800 12.94 -17.28 26.63
N GLY A 801 13.07 -17.35 25.32
CA GLY A 801 12.14 -16.69 24.42
C GLY A 801 12.11 -17.30 23.04
N LYS A 802 11.24 -16.74 22.21
CA LYS A 802 11.18 -17.01 20.79
C LYS A 802 11.73 -15.82 20.03
N VAL A 803 12.37 -16.07 18.90
CA VAL A 803 12.71 -14.99 17.98
C VAL A 803 11.40 -14.38 17.49
N ALA A 804 11.20 -13.08 17.72
CA ALA A 804 10.04 -12.40 17.18
C ALA A 804 10.03 -12.57 15.66
N PHE A 805 8.84 -12.74 15.06
CA PHE A 805 8.75 -12.70 13.61
C PHE A 805 9.08 -11.28 13.16
N LEU A 806 10.31 -11.10 12.71
CA LEU A 806 10.77 -9.84 12.17
C LEU A 806 10.58 -9.94 10.66
N GLU A 807 9.68 -9.12 10.13
CA GLU A 807 9.44 -8.99 8.68
C GLU A 807 10.69 -8.50 7.93
N SER A 808 11.70 -7.99 8.65
CA SER A 808 12.99 -7.55 8.14
C SER A 808 14.13 -7.94 9.10
N MET A 809 15.38 -7.82 8.64
CA MET A 809 16.56 -7.88 9.49
C MET A 809 16.49 -6.83 10.60
N ALA A 810 16.46 -7.24 11.87
CA ALA A 810 16.35 -6.30 12.98
C ALA A 810 17.10 -6.75 14.24
N TRP A 811 17.49 -5.75 15.03
CA TRP A 811 17.96 -5.94 16.39
C TRP A 811 16.79 -6.32 17.30
N ALA A 812 16.86 -7.50 17.91
CA ALA A 812 16.02 -7.84 19.05
C ALA A 812 16.80 -7.62 20.34
N SER A 813 16.22 -6.89 21.29
CA SER A 813 16.80 -6.74 22.63
C SER A 813 16.20 -7.79 23.57
N SER A 814 17.07 -8.58 24.20
CA SER A 814 16.70 -9.51 25.27
C SER A 814 17.21 -8.94 26.58
N GLN A 815 16.27 -8.51 27.44
CA GLN A 815 16.60 -8.06 28.79
C GLN A 815 17.08 -9.25 29.62
N ILE A 816 18.23 -9.08 30.27
CA ILE A 816 18.91 -10.09 31.10
C ILE A 816 18.89 -9.61 32.58
N GLY A 817 18.72 -8.30 32.82
CA GLY A 817 18.87 -7.66 34.13
C GLY A 817 20.33 -7.36 34.43
N ILE A 818 20.63 -6.24 35.12
CA ILE A 818 22.03 -5.86 35.42
C ILE A 818 22.65 -6.91 36.35
N LYS A 819 23.61 -7.67 35.83
CA LYS A 819 24.40 -8.64 36.60
C LYS A 819 25.88 -8.55 36.23
N SER A 820 26.75 -8.76 37.22
CA SER A 820 28.20 -8.84 36.98
C SER A 820 28.56 -10.25 36.55
N VAL A 821 28.93 -10.42 35.29
CA VAL A 821 29.16 -11.75 34.67
C VAL A 821 30.44 -11.72 33.83
N ARG A 822 31.10 -12.87 33.67
CA ARG A 822 32.25 -13.02 32.78
C ARG A 822 31.87 -13.69 31.46
N TYR A 823 30.93 -14.63 31.49
CA TYR A 823 30.50 -15.36 30.32
C TYR A 823 29.00 -15.22 30.11
N VAL A 824 28.60 -15.07 28.84
CA VAL A 824 27.22 -15.19 28.39
C VAL A 824 27.15 -16.18 27.25
N LYS A 825 26.10 -17.00 27.23
CA LYS A 825 25.85 -17.97 26.17
C LYS A 825 24.47 -17.72 25.56
N VAL A 826 24.42 -17.65 24.25
CA VAL A 826 23.16 -17.64 23.48
C VAL A 826 22.99 -19.05 22.91
N VAL A 827 21.99 -19.77 23.41
CA VAL A 827 21.64 -21.12 22.96
C VAL A 827 20.48 -21.00 21.97
N THR A 828 20.63 -21.59 20.79
CA THR A 828 19.60 -21.62 19.75
C THR A 828 19.12 -23.05 19.56
N HIS A 829 17.80 -23.26 19.48
CA HIS A 829 17.20 -24.58 19.22
C HIS A 829 16.75 -24.77 17.76
N GLY A 830 16.92 -23.73 16.95
CA GLY A 830 16.53 -23.68 15.54
C GLY A 830 15.02 -23.57 15.32
N VAL A 831 14.62 -23.47 14.05
CA VAL A 831 13.20 -23.47 13.64
C VAL A 831 12.63 -24.89 13.77
N PRO A 832 11.39 -25.09 14.27
CA PRO A 832 10.84 -26.45 14.41
C PRO A 832 10.80 -27.28 13.12
N ALA A 833 10.67 -26.63 11.95
CA ALA A 833 10.56 -27.29 10.65
C ALA A 833 11.88 -27.83 10.09
N ASP A 834 12.96 -27.06 10.15
CA ASP A 834 14.26 -27.40 9.52
C ASP A 834 15.47 -27.34 10.49
N ARG A 835 15.22 -26.99 11.74
CA ARG A 835 16.21 -26.82 12.83
C ARG A 835 17.33 -25.83 12.51
N SER A 836 17.16 -24.94 11.53
CA SER A 836 18.17 -23.93 11.19
C SER A 836 18.23 -22.82 12.26
N ALA A 837 19.43 -22.36 12.56
CA ALA A 837 19.70 -21.25 13.47
C ALA A 837 20.71 -20.28 12.85
N ALA A 838 20.48 -18.99 13.05
CA ALA A 838 21.31 -17.96 12.46
C ALA A 838 21.34 -16.70 13.33
N ILE A 839 22.54 -16.18 13.58
CA ILE A 839 22.77 -14.93 14.30
C ILE A 839 23.80 -14.14 13.51
N ASN A 840 23.48 -12.91 13.14
CA ASN A 840 24.42 -12.07 12.39
C ASN A 840 25.35 -11.30 13.31
N GLU A 841 24.83 -10.71 14.39
CA GLU A 841 25.62 -9.88 15.29
C GLU A 841 25.02 -9.94 16.70
N VAL A 842 25.87 -9.91 17.74
CA VAL A 842 25.44 -9.82 19.14
C VAL A 842 26.21 -8.73 19.85
N ARG A 843 25.48 -7.86 20.55
CA ARG A 843 26.05 -6.80 21.37
C ARG A 843 25.49 -6.85 22.77
N PHE A 844 26.38 -6.82 23.76
CA PHE A 844 26.02 -6.75 25.17
C PHE A 844 26.12 -5.33 25.64
N TYR A 845 25.29 -4.94 26.59
CA TYR A 845 25.27 -3.58 27.12
C TYR A 845 25.13 -3.64 28.64
N SER A 846 25.54 -2.57 29.32
CA SER A 846 25.54 -2.47 30.79
C SER A 846 24.56 -1.42 31.32
N ASP A 847 23.97 -0.62 30.43
CA ASP A 847 22.92 0.34 30.74
C ASP A 847 21.53 -0.30 30.63
N GLN A 848 20.49 0.39 31.10
CA GLN A 848 19.13 -0.12 30.97
C GLN A 848 18.53 0.13 29.57
N SER A 849 19.36 0.50 28.58
CA SER A 849 18.97 0.92 27.22
C SER A 849 18.41 -0.18 26.32
N GLY A 850 18.32 -1.43 26.78
CA GLY A 850 17.80 -2.57 26.03
C GLY A 850 16.29 -2.56 25.87
N GLY A 851 15.72 -1.37 25.88
CA GLY A 851 14.35 -1.11 26.21
C GLY A 851 14.12 -1.16 27.72
N ARG A 852 13.69 -0.04 28.31
CA ARG A 852 13.12 -0.07 29.66
C ARG A 852 12.04 -1.16 29.67
N VAL A 853 12.05 -2.09 30.62
CA VAL A 853 10.90 -2.99 30.82
C VAL A 853 9.75 -2.09 31.26
N ILE A 854 9.00 -1.61 30.28
CA ILE A 854 7.79 -0.83 30.47
C ILE A 854 6.70 -1.88 30.57
N ALA A 855 6.15 -2.03 31.77
CA ALA A 855 4.98 -2.87 31.94
C ALA A 855 3.89 -2.38 30.95
N PRO A 856 3.25 -3.28 30.18
CA PRO A 856 2.18 -2.90 29.28
C PRO A 856 1.10 -2.12 30.03
N THR A 857 0.57 -1.09 29.38
CA THR A 857 -0.51 -0.32 29.94
C THR A 857 -1.78 -1.19 29.98
N PRO A 858 -2.42 -1.33 31.16
CA PRO A 858 -3.63 -2.14 31.28
C PRO A 858 -4.80 -1.43 30.59
N HIS A 859 -5.43 -2.09 29.61
CA HIS A 859 -6.55 -1.57 28.80
C HIS A 859 -7.85 -2.34 28.99
N TYR A 860 -8.98 -1.65 28.84
CA TYR A 860 -10.30 -2.27 28.87
C TYR A 860 -10.61 -2.96 27.54
N SER A 861 -11.55 -3.90 27.56
CA SER A 861 -12.09 -4.52 26.34
C SER A 861 -13.61 -4.60 26.39
N ALA A 862 -14.25 -4.51 25.23
CA ALA A 862 -15.70 -4.62 25.11
C ALA A 862 -16.11 -5.57 23.99
N THR A 863 -17.22 -6.26 24.17
CA THR A 863 -17.82 -7.14 23.16
C THR A 863 -19.31 -6.88 23.00
N ALA A 864 -19.81 -6.90 21.76
CA ALA A 864 -21.25 -6.74 21.47
C ALA A 864 -22.04 -8.01 21.83
N THR A 865 -23.21 -7.84 22.44
CA THR A 865 -24.13 -8.93 22.80
C THR A 865 -25.50 -8.74 22.17
N GLY A 866 -26.19 -9.84 21.83
CA GLY A 866 -27.49 -9.82 21.16
C GLY A 866 -27.41 -9.56 19.64
N LEU A 867 -28.58 -9.53 19.00
CA LEU A 867 -28.75 -9.42 17.54
C LEU A 867 -28.09 -10.56 16.74
N ASP A 868 -28.19 -11.78 17.26
CA ASP A 868 -27.57 -12.97 16.66
C ASP A 868 -28.35 -13.53 15.45
N ALA A 869 -29.54 -12.99 15.15
CA ALA A 869 -30.39 -13.40 14.03
C ALA A 869 -30.92 -12.17 13.25
N PRO A 870 -31.27 -12.34 11.96
CA PRO A 870 -31.95 -11.29 11.20
C PRO A 870 -33.24 -10.81 11.88
N LEU A 871 -33.58 -9.53 11.68
CA LEU A 871 -34.84 -8.96 12.16
C LEU A 871 -35.89 -9.01 11.06
N GLU A 872 -37.09 -9.51 11.36
CA GLU A 872 -38.24 -9.26 10.50
C GLU A 872 -38.63 -7.79 10.51
N LEU A 873 -39.19 -7.32 9.40
CA LEU A 873 -39.63 -5.93 9.26
C LEU A 873 -40.67 -5.55 10.33
N GLY A 874 -40.34 -4.55 11.16
CA GLY A 874 -41.13 -4.10 12.30
C GLY A 874 -40.75 -4.77 13.62
N ALA A 875 -39.98 -5.86 13.60
CA ALA A 875 -39.49 -6.51 14.81
C ALA A 875 -38.35 -5.71 15.45
N SER A 876 -38.18 -5.90 16.76
CA SER A 876 -37.14 -5.26 17.53
C SER A 876 -36.32 -6.24 18.36
N SER A 877 -35.04 -5.95 18.54
CA SER A 877 -34.13 -6.66 19.45
C SER A 877 -33.07 -5.69 19.97
N ARG A 878 -32.34 -6.04 21.03
CA ARG A 878 -31.42 -5.12 21.71
C ARG A 878 -29.97 -5.38 21.34
N LEU A 879 -29.24 -4.31 21.00
CA LEU A 879 -27.78 -4.31 21.01
C LEU A 879 -27.31 -4.04 22.45
N GLY A 880 -26.69 -5.04 23.06
CA GLY A 880 -26.00 -4.90 24.34
C GLY A 880 -24.48 -4.88 24.19
N TYR A 881 -23.80 -4.69 25.31
CA TYR A 881 -22.34 -4.80 25.41
C TYR A 881 -21.95 -5.42 26.75
N SER A 882 -20.81 -6.09 26.78
CA SER A 882 -20.11 -6.47 28.01
C SER A 882 -18.75 -5.78 28.03
N LEU A 883 -18.42 -5.15 29.16
CA LEU A 883 -17.17 -4.44 29.38
C LEU A 883 -16.32 -5.21 30.39
N THR A 884 -15.05 -5.43 30.05
CA THR A 884 -14.09 -6.17 30.87
C THR A 884 -12.93 -5.26 31.24
N ALA A 885 -12.65 -5.16 32.54
CA ALA A 885 -11.49 -4.46 33.07
C ALA A 885 -10.18 -5.20 32.71
N PRO A 886 -9.04 -4.52 32.75
CA PRO A 886 -7.74 -5.16 32.55
C PRO A 886 -7.46 -6.33 33.52
N SER A 887 -8.09 -6.33 34.70
CA SER A 887 -8.03 -7.42 35.67
C SER A 887 -8.81 -8.68 35.25
N GLY A 888 -9.56 -8.63 34.15
CA GLY A 888 -10.50 -9.67 33.73
C GLY A 888 -11.88 -9.58 34.39
N ALA A 889 -12.08 -8.67 35.35
CA ALA A 889 -13.37 -8.48 36.01
C ALA A 889 -14.36 -7.73 35.12
N ALA A 890 -15.66 -7.95 35.32
CA ALA A 890 -16.69 -7.12 34.71
C ALA A 890 -16.55 -5.66 35.16
N ALA A 891 -16.74 -4.72 34.24
CA ALA A 891 -16.66 -3.28 34.49
C ALA A 891 -17.92 -2.56 34.03
N ALA A 892 -18.10 -1.34 34.52
CA ALA A 892 -19.18 -0.44 34.12
C ALA A 892 -18.64 0.70 33.26
N ALA A 893 -19.39 1.06 32.22
CA ALA A 893 -19.08 2.22 31.40
C ALA A 893 -19.40 3.52 32.16
N SER A 894 -18.58 4.54 31.95
CA SER A 894 -18.90 5.92 32.36
C SER A 894 -20.06 6.49 31.55
N SER A 895 -20.12 6.15 30.26
CA SER A 895 -21.26 6.46 29.39
C SER A 895 -21.33 5.52 28.19
N VAL A 896 -22.52 5.42 27.60
CA VAL A 896 -22.76 4.67 26.35
C VAL A 896 -23.64 5.48 25.41
N SER A 897 -23.35 5.43 24.12
CA SER A 897 -24.20 5.99 23.07
C SER A 897 -24.37 5.01 21.92
N TYR A 898 -25.53 5.05 21.26
CA TYR A 898 -25.89 4.12 20.19
C TYR A 898 -26.06 4.84 18.85
N ALA A 899 -25.71 4.17 17.75
CA ALA A 899 -25.83 4.70 16.40
C ALA A 899 -26.13 3.59 15.38
N SER A 900 -26.75 3.98 14.26
CA SER A 900 -26.96 3.10 13.10
C SER A 900 -26.35 3.75 11.85
N SER A 901 -25.71 2.94 11.01
CA SER A 901 -25.21 3.38 9.70
C SER A 901 -26.36 3.64 8.72
N ASP A 902 -27.52 3.04 8.90
CA ASP A 902 -28.72 3.32 8.10
C ASP A 902 -29.98 3.14 8.94
N ALA A 903 -30.42 4.23 9.57
CA ALA A 903 -31.64 4.25 10.38
C ALA A 903 -32.94 4.07 9.57
N SER A 904 -32.88 4.11 8.23
CA SER A 904 -34.02 3.76 7.37
C SER A 904 -34.19 2.24 7.23
N VAL A 905 -33.10 1.48 7.39
CA VAL A 905 -33.08 0.01 7.41
C VAL A 905 -33.28 -0.50 8.84
N ALA A 906 -32.42 -0.10 9.78
CA ALA A 906 -32.53 -0.48 11.19
C ALA A 906 -32.29 0.74 12.09
N ALA A 907 -33.32 1.20 12.79
CA ALA A 907 -33.19 2.31 13.73
C ALA A 907 -32.82 1.77 15.12
N ILE A 908 -31.96 2.49 15.84
CA ILE A 908 -31.57 2.16 17.22
C ILE A 908 -31.87 3.35 18.12
N ASP A 909 -32.47 3.10 19.29
CA ASP A 909 -32.76 4.13 20.28
C ASP A 909 -31.62 4.31 21.31
N SER A 910 -31.79 5.26 22.24
CA SER A 910 -30.80 5.57 23.29
C SER A 910 -30.60 4.44 24.31
N ALA A 911 -31.51 3.47 24.38
CA ALA A 911 -31.37 2.29 25.23
C ALA A 911 -30.72 1.11 24.47
N GLY A 912 -30.49 1.22 23.16
CA GLY A 912 -29.95 0.17 22.31
C GLY A 912 -31.01 -0.77 21.74
N LEU A 913 -32.30 -0.43 21.79
CA LEU A 913 -33.35 -1.18 21.10
C LEU A 913 -33.29 -0.89 19.60
N VAL A 914 -33.04 -1.92 18.80
CA VAL A 914 -32.97 -1.89 17.35
C VAL A 914 -34.29 -2.34 16.76
N THR A 915 -34.87 -1.57 15.83
CA THR A 915 -36.11 -1.89 15.12
C THR A 915 -35.87 -1.96 13.62
N GLY A 916 -36.23 -3.08 13.00
CA GLY A 916 -36.19 -3.24 11.54
C GLY A 916 -37.26 -2.38 10.86
N ARG A 917 -36.87 -1.54 9.89
CA ARG A 917 -37.75 -0.56 9.22
C ARG A 917 -37.85 -0.73 7.72
N LYS A 918 -36.85 -1.35 7.09
CA LYS A 918 -36.86 -1.66 5.66
C LYS A 918 -35.96 -2.86 5.40
N GLY A 919 -36.33 -3.73 4.47
CA GLY A 919 -35.47 -4.83 4.03
C GLY A 919 -34.09 -4.32 3.58
N GLY A 920 -33.02 -4.95 4.06
CA GLY A 920 -31.65 -4.51 3.82
C GLY A 920 -30.70 -4.91 4.94
N SER A 921 -29.53 -4.26 5.01
CA SER A 921 -28.61 -4.43 6.15
C SER A 921 -28.08 -3.09 6.63
N ALA A 922 -27.90 -2.96 7.95
CA ALA A 922 -27.32 -1.78 8.58
C ALA A 922 -26.40 -2.19 9.73
N ARG A 923 -25.31 -1.45 9.93
CA ARG A 923 -24.43 -1.62 11.09
C ARG A 923 -25.01 -0.80 12.25
N VAL A 924 -25.25 -1.47 13.38
CA VAL A 924 -25.64 -0.82 14.65
C VAL A 924 -24.48 -0.92 15.63
N THR A 925 -24.27 0.15 16.38
CA THR A 925 -23.05 0.35 17.16
C THR A 925 -23.38 0.87 18.56
N ALA A 926 -22.62 0.41 19.55
CA ALA A 926 -22.53 1.00 20.88
C ALA A 926 -21.11 1.55 21.08
N THR A 927 -21.03 2.85 21.34
CA THR A 927 -19.79 3.53 21.76
C THR A 927 -19.78 3.54 23.28
N VAL A 928 -18.85 2.81 23.89
CA VAL A 928 -18.72 2.59 25.32
C VAL A 928 -17.51 3.38 25.81
N ILE A 929 -17.72 4.34 26.71
CA ILE A 929 -16.67 5.17 27.28
C ILE A 929 -16.37 4.70 28.70
N VAL A 930 -15.11 4.42 28.99
CA VAL A 930 -14.63 4.08 30.34
C VAL A 930 -13.27 4.73 30.58
N GLY A 931 -13.15 5.54 31.63
CA GLY A 931 -11.93 6.32 31.87
C GLY A 931 -11.56 7.21 30.68
N ARG A 932 -10.38 6.96 30.07
CA ARG A 932 -9.88 7.64 28.87
C ARG A 932 -9.87 6.73 27.63
N GLU A 933 -10.70 5.70 27.65
CA GLU A 933 -10.83 4.76 26.54
C GLU A 933 -12.24 4.85 25.96
N THR A 934 -12.31 4.89 24.63
CA THR A 934 -13.54 4.83 23.85
C THR A 934 -13.54 3.53 23.05
N LEU A 935 -14.34 2.57 23.49
CA LEU A 935 -14.48 1.26 22.86
C LEU A 935 -15.72 1.27 21.97
N ILE A 936 -15.60 0.72 20.76
CA ILE A 936 -16.70 0.69 19.79
C ILE A 936 -17.02 -0.77 19.47
N VAL A 937 -18.23 -1.19 19.83
CA VAL A 937 -18.72 -2.54 19.52
C VAL A 937 -19.92 -2.45 18.58
N SER A 938 -19.99 -3.33 17.58
CA SER A 938 -21.04 -3.25 16.56
C SER A 938 -21.53 -4.62 16.10
N ARG A 939 -22.75 -4.65 15.55
CA ARG A 939 -23.34 -5.78 14.83
C ARG A 939 -23.88 -5.32 13.48
N THR A 940 -23.76 -6.16 12.46
CA THR A 940 -24.52 -5.98 11.21
C THR A 940 -25.88 -6.62 11.39
N VAL A 941 -26.94 -5.82 11.27
CA VAL A 941 -28.32 -6.27 11.36
C VAL A 941 -28.88 -6.36 9.95
N THR A 942 -29.26 -7.57 9.55
CA THR A 942 -30.04 -7.80 8.33
C THR A 942 -31.52 -7.75 8.67
N VAL A 943 -32.25 -6.88 8.00
CA VAL A 943 -33.71 -6.79 8.09
C VAL A 943 -34.29 -7.52 6.90
N VAL A 944 -35.12 -8.52 7.19
CA VAL A 944 -35.86 -9.30 6.21
C VAL A 944 -37.26 -8.71 6.11
N ASP A 945 -37.74 -8.52 4.88
CA ASP A 945 -39.15 -8.23 4.63
C ASP A 945 -39.79 -9.48 4.04
N SER A 946 -40.25 -10.38 4.91
CA SER A 946 -40.94 -11.61 4.47
C SER A 946 -42.26 -11.32 3.75
N SER A 947 -42.75 -10.07 3.75
CA SER A 947 -43.93 -9.65 2.99
C SER A 947 -43.60 -9.30 1.53
N LEU A 948 -42.33 -9.22 1.13
CA LEU A 948 -41.95 -9.02 -0.27
C LEU A 948 -41.39 -10.32 -0.88
N VAL A 949 -42.05 -10.81 -1.93
CA VAL A 949 -41.65 -11.98 -2.71
C VAL A 949 -41.33 -11.55 -4.13
N ARG A 950 -40.12 -11.87 -4.61
CA ARG A 950 -39.72 -11.64 -6.01
C ARG A 950 -39.61 -12.98 -6.74
N LEU A 951 -40.44 -13.18 -7.77
CA LEU A 951 -40.38 -14.35 -8.65
C LEU A 951 -39.74 -13.94 -9.97
N VAL A 952 -38.58 -14.52 -10.30
CA VAL A 952 -37.95 -14.29 -11.61
C VAL A 952 -38.60 -15.23 -12.64
N ALA A 953 -38.78 -14.76 -13.88
CA ALA A 953 -39.29 -15.61 -14.94
C ALA A 953 -38.38 -16.85 -15.13
N THR A 954 -39.00 -18.02 -15.13
CA THR A 954 -38.34 -19.33 -15.28
C THR A 954 -38.14 -19.71 -16.74
N ASP A 955 -39.01 -19.22 -17.62
CA ASP A 955 -38.91 -19.37 -19.08
C ASP A 955 -39.50 -18.14 -19.78
N ASP A 956 -38.99 -17.81 -20.96
CA ASP A 956 -39.48 -16.71 -21.78
C ASP A 956 -39.38 -17.02 -23.28
N GLY A 957 -40.09 -16.26 -24.10
CA GLY A 957 -39.91 -16.35 -25.55
C GLY A 957 -40.81 -15.38 -26.29
N TYR A 958 -40.36 -14.97 -27.47
CA TYR A 958 -41.20 -14.22 -28.39
C TYR A 958 -41.46 -15.00 -29.68
N VAL A 959 -42.56 -14.66 -30.32
CA VAL A 959 -42.99 -15.22 -31.60
C VAL A 959 -43.26 -14.10 -32.58
N GLN A 960 -43.12 -14.37 -33.88
CA GLN A 960 -43.34 -13.39 -34.93
C GLN A 960 -44.12 -13.99 -36.09
N GLY A 961 -45.18 -13.32 -36.53
CA GLY A 961 -45.96 -13.70 -37.68
C GLY A 961 -45.22 -13.53 -39.01
N GLY A 962 -45.82 -14.06 -40.08
CA GLY A 962 -45.32 -13.91 -41.45
C GLY A 962 -44.28 -14.97 -41.79
N THR A 963 -43.25 -14.62 -42.58
CA THR A 963 -42.20 -15.57 -42.99
C THR A 963 -41.55 -16.32 -41.81
N PRO A 964 -41.30 -15.70 -40.63
CA PRO A 964 -40.73 -16.39 -39.48
C PRO A 964 -41.72 -17.16 -38.60
N ALA A 965 -42.95 -17.45 -39.07
CA ALA A 965 -44.00 -18.02 -38.21
C ALA A 965 -43.66 -19.39 -37.58
N ASN A 966 -42.76 -20.16 -38.20
CA ASN A 966 -42.24 -21.43 -37.67
C ASN A 966 -40.85 -21.29 -36.98
N THR A 967 -40.30 -20.09 -36.90
CA THR A 967 -38.99 -19.85 -36.29
C THR A 967 -39.12 -19.83 -34.77
N ASN A 968 -38.24 -20.56 -34.10
CA ASN A 968 -38.06 -20.51 -32.65
C ASN A 968 -36.97 -19.48 -32.31
N PHE A 969 -37.27 -18.54 -31.42
CA PHE A 969 -36.37 -17.45 -31.05
C PHE A 969 -35.72 -17.61 -29.66
N LYS A 970 -35.67 -18.82 -29.09
CA LYS A 970 -35.19 -19.08 -27.71
C LYS A 970 -33.79 -18.55 -27.40
N THR A 971 -32.91 -18.43 -28.40
CA THR A 971 -31.53 -17.96 -28.22
C THR A 971 -31.40 -16.43 -28.25
N ALA A 972 -32.48 -15.71 -28.53
CA ALA A 972 -32.47 -14.25 -28.56
C ALA A 972 -32.27 -13.67 -27.15
N TRP A 973 -31.40 -12.66 -27.04
CA TRP A 973 -31.19 -11.91 -25.80
C TRP A 973 -32.24 -10.82 -25.58
N LYS A 974 -33.07 -10.57 -26.59
CA LYS A 974 -34.08 -9.53 -26.68
C LYS A 974 -35.35 -10.12 -27.27
N MET A 975 -36.48 -9.75 -26.69
CA MET A 975 -37.82 -10.15 -27.11
C MET A 975 -38.57 -8.95 -27.65
N TYR A 976 -39.59 -9.19 -28.45
CA TYR A 976 -40.30 -8.13 -29.15
C TYR A 976 -41.81 -8.24 -28.99
N VAL A 977 -42.44 -7.08 -28.87
CA VAL A 977 -43.90 -6.92 -28.90
C VAL A 977 -44.22 -5.86 -29.95
N GLN A 978 -45.16 -6.18 -30.85
CA GLN A 978 -45.59 -5.31 -31.93
C GLN A 978 -46.97 -5.75 -32.42
N HIS A 979 -47.85 -4.79 -32.69
CA HIS A 979 -49.13 -5.02 -33.33
C HIS A 979 -49.46 -3.90 -34.31
N SER A 980 -50.10 -4.24 -35.42
CA SER A 980 -50.72 -3.28 -36.34
C SER A 980 -51.94 -3.94 -36.98
N SER A 981 -53.13 -3.37 -36.82
CA SER A 981 -54.32 -3.84 -37.53
C SER A 981 -54.20 -3.72 -39.06
N GLN A 982 -53.33 -2.85 -39.57
CA GLN A 982 -53.03 -2.75 -41.00
C GLN A 982 -52.14 -3.90 -41.49
N TYR A 983 -51.28 -4.43 -40.62
CA TYR A 983 -50.31 -5.48 -40.95
C TYR A 983 -50.24 -6.60 -39.89
N PRO A 984 -51.36 -7.27 -39.58
CA PRO A 984 -51.43 -8.25 -38.50
C PRO A 984 -50.56 -9.49 -38.76
N GLN A 985 -50.17 -9.73 -40.02
CA GLN A 985 -49.23 -10.79 -40.37
C GLN A 985 -47.83 -10.57 -39.80
N PHE A 986 -47.47 -9.38 -39.31
CA PHE A 986 -46.15 -9.11 -38.73
C PHE A 986 -46.17 -8.98 -37.20
N ASP A 987 -47.27 -9.37 -36.56
CA ASP A 987 -47.43 -9.30 -35.12
C ASP A 987 -46.30 -10.03 -34.38
N ARG A 988 -45.88 -9.43 -33.26
CA ARG A 988 -44.91 -10.00 -32.35
C ARG A 988 -45.50 -10.06 -30.95
N TYR A 989 -45.38 -11.22 -30.33
CA TYR A 989 -45.87 -11.45 -28.99
C TYR A 989 -44.77 -12.03 -28.12
N THR A 990 -44.74 -11.63 -26.86
CA THR A 990 -43.78 -12.13 -25.85
C THR A 990 -44.52 -12.92 -24.77
N TYR A 991 -43.91 -13.97 -24.24
CA TYR A 991 -44.46 -14.82 -23.20
C TYR A 991 -43.48 -14.97 -22.05
N PHE A 992 -43.99 -15.05 -20.82
CA PHE A 992 -43.23 -15.32 -19.60
C PHE A 992 -43.89 -16.44 -18.79
N ALA A 993 -43.08 -17.30 -18.18
CA ALA A 993 -43.52 -18.29 -17.21
C ALA A 993 -42.82 -18.04 -15.87
N PHE A 994 -43.51 -18.27 -14.77
CA PHE A 994 -43.00 -18.10 -13.41
C PHE A 994 -43.36 -19.30 -12.54
N ASP A 995 -42.46 -19.67 -11.63
CA ASP A 995 -42.78 -20.60 -10.55
C ASP A 995 -43.42 -19.84 -9.39
N ALA A 996 -44.72 -20.02 -9.21
CA ALA A 996 -45.52 -19.37 -8.17
C ALA A 996 -45.80 -20.28 -6.96
N SER A 997 -45.18 -21.45 -6.87
CA SER A 997 -45.44 -22.44 -5.80
C SER A 997 -45.24 -21.86 -4.39
N SER A 998 -44.30 -20.93 -4.22
CA SER A 998 -44.02 -20.25 -2.94
C SER A 998 -45.15 -19.33 -2.46
N LEU A 999 -46.14 -19.04 -3.30
CA LEU A 999 -47.31 -18.21 -2.96
C LEU A 999 -48.50 -19.02 -2.44
N ALA A 1000 -48.42 -20.35 -2.48
CA ALA A 1000 -49.51 -21.21 -2.04
C ALA A 1000 -49.91 -20.89 -0.58
N GLY A 1001 -51.19 -20.59 -0.37
CA GLY A 1001 -51.75 -20.26 0.94
C GLY A 1001 -51.39 -18.88 1.49
N LYS A 1002 -50.74 -18.00 0.71
CA LYS A 1002 -50.43 -16.62 1.12
C LYS A 1002 -51.49 -15.63 0.62
N GLU A 1003 -51.83 -14.62 1.43
CA GLU A 1003 -52.66 -13.50 0.96
C GLU A 1003 -51.79 -12.47 0.21
N ILE A 1004 -52.19 -12.09 -1.01
CA ILE A 1004 -51.45 -11.16 -1.86
C ILE A 1004 -52.07 -9.76 -1.77
N GLU A 1005 -51.29 -8.76 -1.36
CA GLU A 1005 -51.66 -7.34 -1.33
C GLU A 1005 -51.48 -6.68 -2.72
N SER A 1006 -50.36 -6.95 -3.40
CA SER A 1006 -50.10 -6.46 -4.75
C SER A 1006 -49.18 -7.41 -5.51
N ALA A 1007 -49.29 -7.50 -6.83
CA ALA A 1007 -48.32 -8.17 -7.69
C ALA A 1007 -48.08 -7.36 -8.96
N ARG A 1008 -46.81 -7.12 -9.30
CA ARG A 1008 -46.38 -6.27 -10.42
C ARG A 1008 -45.44 -7.04 -11.32
N LEU A 1009 -45.76 -7.11 -12.61
CA LEU A 1009 -44.82 -7.56 -13.64
C LEU A 1009 -43.84 -6.43 -13.94
N VAL A 1010 -42.56 -6.69 -13.72
CA VAL A 1010 -41.45 -5.75 -13.90
C VAL A 1010 -40.53 -6.27 -14.99
N PHE A 1011 -40.24 -5.43 -15.98
CA PHE A 1011 -39.36 -5.77 -17.10
C PHE A 1011 -38.62 -4.54 -17.61
N THR A 1012 -37.41 -4.73 -18.17
CA THR A 1012 -36.64 -3.64 -18.80
C THR A 1012 -36.86 -3.66 -20.31
N GLY A 1013 -37.10 -2.49 -20.91
CA GLY A 1013 -37.32 -2.40 -22.34
C GLY A 1013 -37.27 -0.98 -22.91
N GLN A 1014 -37.34 -0.89 -24.24
CA GLN A 1014 -37.28 0.37 -24.99
C GLN A 1014 -38.08 0.28 -26.30
N THR A 1015 -38.45 1.43 -26.86
CA THR A 1015 -39.00 1.49 -28.22
C THR A 1015 -37.86 1.35 -29.25
N ALA A 1016 -37.95 0.36 -30.15
CA ALA A 1016 -36.88 0.01 -31.10
C ALA A 1016 -37.07 0.63 -32.52
N SER A 1017 -38.03 1.55 -32.69
CA SER A 1017 -38.47 2.10 -33.98
C SER A 1017 -38.13 3.60 -34.10
N THR A 1018 -37.84 4.07 -35.32
CA THR A 1018 -37.69 5.51 -35.67
C THR A 1018 -39.00 6.28 -35.64
N LEU A 1019 -40.12 5.58 -35.47
CA LEU A 1019 -41.43 6.19 -35.27
C LEU A 1019 -41.59 6.46 -33.76
N GLU A 1020 -41.31 7.69 -33.35
CA GLU A 1020 -41.46 8.10 -31.95
C GLU A 1020 -42.94 8.15 -31.53
N GLY A 1021 -43.20 7.91 -30.24
CA GLY A 1021 -44.53 8.00 -29.64
C GLY A 1021 -44.83 6.86 -28.65
N PRO A 1022 -45.75 7.08 -27.68
CA PRO A 1022 -46.11 6.06 -26.70
C PRO A 1022 -46.88 4.90 -27.36
N VAL A 1023 -46.66 3.69 -26.84
CA VAL A 1023 -47.44 2.48 -27.16
C VAL A 1023 -47.96 1.86 -25.87
N THR A 1024 -49.20 1.37 -25.87
CA THR A 1024 -49.73 0.62 -24.73
C THR A 1024 -49.38 -0.85 -24.89
N LEU A 1025 -48.69 -1.40 -23.90
CA LEU A 1025 -48.45 -2.84 -23.79
C LEU A 1025 -49.48 -3.44 -22.84
N SER A 1026 -50.05 -4.57 -23.25
CA SER A 1026 -51.06 -5.30 -22.49
C SER A 1026 -50.54 -6.68 -22.13
N ALA A 1027 -50.65 -7.04 -20.84
CA ALA A 1027 -50.40 -8.38 -20.35
C ALA A 1027 -51.70 -9.19 -20.34
N HIS A 1028 -51.61 -10.48 -20.67
CA HIS A 1028 -52.73 -11.40 -20.78
C HIS A 1028 -52.43 -12.70 -20.04
N ALA A 1029 -53.46 -13.30 -19.46
CA ALA A 1029 -53.35 -14.62 -18.84
C ALA A 1029 -53.10 -15.70 -19.91
N VAL A 1030 -52.14 -16.59 -19.66
CA VAL A 1030 -51.84 -17.76 -20.50
C VAL A 1030 -52.02 -19.01 -19.67
N THR A 1031 -53.02 -19.82 -20.01
CA THR A 1031 -53.42 -21.00 -19.22
C THR A 1031 -52.92 -22.31 -19.80
N THR A 1032 -52.62 -22.34 -21.10
CA THR A 1032 -52.06 -23.52 -21.76
C THR A 1032 -50.55 -23.60 -21.47
N PRO A 1033 -50.04 -24.75 -20.98
CA PRO A 1033 -48.60 -24.94 -20.80
C PRO A 1033 -47.83 -24.74 -22.10
N TRP A 1034 -46.65 -24.13 -22.00
CA TRP A 1034 -45.73 -23.94 -23.11
C TRP A 1034 -44.29 -23.95 -22.60
N THR A 1035 -43.34 -24.06 -23.53
CA THR A 1035 -41.91 -23.88 -23.25
C THR A 1035 -41.26 -23.15 -24.40
N SER A 1036 -40.27 -22.32 -24.08
CA SER A 1036 -39.44 -21.62 -25.07
C SER A 1036 -38.78 -22.56 -26.06
N ALA A 1037 -38.54 -23.83 -25.70
CA ALA A 1037 -37.88 -24.81 -26.57
C ALA A 1037 -38.67 -25.14 -27.84
N THR A 1038 -40.00 -25.04 -27.79
CA THR A 1038 -40.88 -25.39 -28.91
C THR A 1038 -41.70 -24.22 -29.41
N LEU A 1039 -41.68 -23.07 -28.73
CA LEU A 1039 -42.52 -21.91 -29.03
C LEU A 1039 -42.21 -21.33 -30.42
N THR A 1040 -43.24 -21.24 -31.27
CA THR A 1040 -43.26 -20.59 -32.59
C THR A 1040 -44.58 -19.82 -32.72
N TYR A 1041 -44.71 -18.96 -33.74
CA TYR A 1041 -45.96 -18.23 -33.94
C TYR A 1041 -47.13 -19.19 -34.18
N ASN A 1042 -46.93 -20.28 -34.92
CA ASN A 1042 -48.01 -21.20 -35.28
C ASN A 1042 -48.48 -22.12 -34.14
N ASN A 1043 -47.63 -22.37 -33.13
CA ASN A 1043 -48.00 -23.20 -31.97
C ASN A 1043 -48.11 -22.41 -30.65
N ARG A 1044 -48.09 -21.08 -30.73
CA ARG A 1044 -48.16 -20.20 -29.55
C ARG A 1044 -49.43 -20.48 -28.74
N PRO A 1045 -49.34 -20.44 -27.40
CA PRO A 1045 -50.52 -20.59 -26.56
C PRO A 1045 -51.46 -19.38 -26.73
N ALA A 1046 -52.76 -19.59 -26.55
CA ALA A 1046 -53.73 -18.51 -26.63
C ALA A 1046 -53.56 -17.53 -25.46
N MET A 1047 -53.63 -16.23 -25.77
CA MET A 1047 -53.73 -15.18 -24.77
C MET A 1047 -55.20 -14.94 -24.43
N ASN A 1048 -55.55 -15.12 -23.15
CA ASN A 1048 -56.92 -14.97 -22.67
C ASN A 1048 -57.19 -13.52 -22.24
N ALA A 1049 -57.94 -13.35 -21.14
CA ALA A 1049 -58.26 -12.05 -20.58
C ALA A 1049 -57.00 -11.21 -20.33
N ARG A 1050 -57.12 -9.92 -20.65
CA ARG A 1050 -56.12 -8.90 -20.29
C ARG A 1050 -56.08 -8.76 -18.77
N VAL A 1051 -54.90 -8.90 -18.19
CA VAL A 1051 -54.68 -8.87 -16.73
C VAL A 1051 -53.98 -7.61 -16.26
N GLY A 1052 -53.49 -6.79 -17.18
CA GLY A 1052 -52.91 -5.48 -16.90
C GLY A 1052 -52.39 -4.81 -18.16
N SER A 1053 -52.03 -3.53 -18.04
CA SER A 1053 -51.39 -2.78 -19.13
C SER A 1053 -50.55 -1.63 -18.63
N THR A 1054 -49.64 -1.14 -19.46
CA THR A 1054 -48.92 0.12 -19.22
C THR A 1054 -48.63 0.83 -20.54
N SER A 1055 -48.66 2.16 -20.52
CA SER A 1055 -48.15 2.97 -21.62
C SER A 1055 -46.62 3.09 -21.49
N VAL A 1056 -45.89 2.93 -22.60
CA VAL A 1056 -44.42 2.97 -22.63
C VAL A 1056 -43.93 3.88 -23.75
N SER A 1057 -42.85 4.61 -23.49
CA SER A 1057 -42.13 5.44 -24.46
C SER A 1057 -40.66 5.62 -24.05
N GLY A 1058 -39.83 6.13 -24.96
CA GLY A 1058 -38.46 6.53 -24.67
C GLY A 1058 -37.43 5.39 -24.57
N GLY A 1059 -36.22 5.75 -24.11
CA GLY A 1059 -35.07 4.86 -24.02
C GLY A 1059 -35.18 3.75 -22.97
N THR A 1060 -34.13 2.94 -22.87
CA THR A 1060 -34.06 1.79 -21.97
C THR A 1060 -34.36 2.18 -20.52
N ALA A 1061 -35.45 1.63 -19.97
CA ALA A 1061 -35.76 1.75 -18.56
C ALA A 1061 -36.72 0.63 -18.11
N GLN A 1062 -36.84 0.49 -16.79
CA GLN A 1062 -37.76 -0.46 -16.18
C GLN A 1062 -39.21 -0.03 -16.42
N ARG A 1063 -40.08 -1.01 -16.66
CA ARG A 1063 -41.51 -0.88 -16.94
C ARG A 1063 -42.28 -1.79 -16.00
N VAL A 1064 -43.49 -1.38 -15.65
CA VAL A 1064 -44.31 -2.05 -14.64
C VAL A 1064 -45.74 -2.22 -15.15
N ILE A 1065 -46.28 -3.43 -15.03
CA ILE A 1065 -47.69 -3.72 -15.25
C ILE A 1065 -48.26 -4.29 -13.95
N ASP A 1066 -49.34 -3.71 -13.43
CA ASP A 1066 -50.07 -4.29 -12.32
C ASP A 1066 -50.82 -5.54 -12.80
N VAL A 1067 -50.55 -6.68 -12.15
CA VAL A 1067 -51.19 -7.98 -12.43
C VAL A 1067 -51.78 -8.60 -11.16
N THR A 1068 -52.02 -7.78 -10.13
CA THR A 1068 -52.38 -8.19 -8.77
C THR A 1068 -53.52 -9.19 -8.75
N ASP A 1069 -54.62 -8.88 -9.42
CA ASP A 1069 -55.83 -9.71 -9.37
C ASP A 1069 -55.65 -11.06 -10.07
N TYR A 1070 -54.81 -11.11 -11.12
CA TYR A 1070 -54.48 -12.36 -11.77
C TYR A 1070 -53.63 -13.27 -10.89
N VAL A 1071 -52.60 -12.72 -10.24
CA VAL A 1071 -51.76 -13.53 -9.33
C VAL A 1071 -52.56 -14.02 -8.12
N ARG A 1072 -53.48 -13.20 -7.59
CA ARG A 1072 -54.44 -13.62 -6.54
C ARG A 1072 -55.31 -14.81 -6.98
N LEU A 1073 -55.80 -14.79 -8.22
CA LEU A 1073 -56.66 -15.84 -8.75
C LEU A 1073 -55.97 -17.20 -8.79
N LEU A 1074 -54.67 -17.23 -9.08
CA LEU A 1074 -53.92 -18.47 -9.28
C LEU A 1074 -53.61 -19.24 -7.99
N ARG A 1075 -53.63 -18.60 -6.82
CA ARG A 1075 -53.38 -19.23 -5.50
C ARG A 1075 -52.12 -20.11 -5.43
N GLY A 1076 -51.06 -19.74 -6.15
CA GLY A 1076 -49.81 -20.51 -6.21
C GLY A 1076 -49.76 -21.62 -7.27
N GLY A 1077 -50.77 -21.72 -8.14
CA GLY A 1077 -50.75 -22.56 -9.34
C GLY A 1077 -49.89 -22.01 -10.48
N PRO A 1078 -49.82 -22.71 -11.63
CA PRO A 1078 -49.00 -22.31 -12.78
C PRO A 1078 -49.28 -20.87 -13.22
N LEU A 1079 -48.22 -20.07 -13.37
CA LEU A 1079 -48.33 -18.66 -13.70
C LEU A 1079 -47.63 -18.38 -15.03
N SER A 1080 -48.40 -17.94 -16.03
CA SER A 1080 -47.86 -17.49 -17.30
C SER A 1080 -48.59 -16.27 -17.86
N LEU A 1081 -47.83 -15.38 -18.47
CA LEU A 1081 -48.29 -14.13 -19.05
C LEU A 1081 -47.87 -14.03 -20.51
N GLY A 1082 -48.77 -13.53 -21.35
CA GLY A 1082 -48.51 -13.13 -22.73
C GLY A 1082 -48.58 -11.61 -22.87
N MET A 1083 -47.77 -11.02 -23.75
CA MET A 1083 -47.74 -9.58 -24.00
C MET A 1083 -48.11 -9.24 -25.44
N THR A 1084 -49.00 -8.27 -25.57
CA THR A 1084 -49.41 -7.64 -26.83
C THR A 1084 -49.15 -6.13 -26.79
N ALA A 1085 -49.15 -5.50 -27.96
CA ALA A 1085 -49.21 -4.06 -28.09
C ALA A 1085 -50.61 -3.67 -28.61
N GLU A 1086 -51.11 -2.52 -28.20
CA GLU A 1086 -52.32 -1.92 -28.77
C GLU A 1086 -51.98 -1.12 -30.03
N ASP A 1087 -52.97 -0.96 -30.92
CA ASP A 1087 -52.83 -0.12 -32.11
C ASP A 1087 -52.54 1.33 -31.72
N THR A 1088 -51.56 1.92 -32.40
CA THR A 1088 -51.33 3.36 -32.32
C THR A 1088 -52.31 4.12 -33.20
N ALA A 1089 -52.56 5.40 -32.89
CA ALA A 1089 -53.49 6.22 -33.68
C ALA A 1089 -53.14 6.33 -35.18
N ASP A 1090 -51.86 6.16 -35.53
CA ASP A 1090 -51.37 6.14 -36.91
C ASP A 1090 -51.38 4.74 -37.55
N LEU A 1091 -51.77 3.70 -36.80
CA LEU A 1091 -51.79 2.28 -37.18
C LEU A 1091 -50.43 1.69 -37.62
N LYS A 1092 -49.32 2.40 -37.39
CA LYS A 1092 -47.97 2.03 -37.89
C LYS A 1092 -47.18 1.10 -36.96
N GLY A 1093 -47.84 0.38 -36.05
CA GLY A 1093 -47.29 -0.65 -35.16
C GLY A 1093 -45.90 -0.37 -34.58
N ARG A 1094 -45.84 0.16 -33.36
CA ARG A 1094 -44.58 0.45 -32.68
C ARG A 1094 -43.92 -0.83 -32.16
N LEU A 1095 -42.66 -1.04 -32.55
CA LEU A 1095 -41.85 -2.16 -32.07
C LEU A 1095 -41.29 -1.85 -30.68
N PHE A 1096 -41.63 -2.66 -29.69
CA PHE A 1096 -41.08 -2.56 -28.34
C PHE A 1096 -40.16 -3.76 -28.05
N GLU A 1097 -38.97 -3.46 -27.53
CA GLU A 1097 -37.95 -4.43 -27.15
C GLU A 1097 -38.01 -4.69 -25.64
N ILE A 1098 -37.97 -5.96 -25.24
CA ILE A 1098 -37.99 -6.41 -23.86
C ILE A 1098 -36.77 -7.29 -23.58
N ALA A 1099 -36.13 -7.08 -22.42
CA ALA A 1099 -35.03 -7.92 -21.96
C ALA A 1099 -35.48 -9.36 -21.69
N SER A 1100 -34.69 -10.34 -22.14
CA SER A 1100 -34.93 -11.77 -21.87
C SER A 1100 -34.43 -12.20 -20.49
N VAL A 1101 -34.83 -13.37 -20.00
CA VAL A 1101 -34.25 -14.10 -18.86
C VAL A 1101 -32.75 -14.38 -19.02
N ARG A 1102 -32.20 -14.24 -20.23
CA ARG A 1102 -30.75 -14.28 -20.51
C ARG A 1102 -30.03 -12.97 -20.15
N SER A 1103 -30.76 -11.87 -20.00
CA SER A 1103 -30.23 -10.56 -19.59
C SER A 1103 -29.92 -10.52 -18.08
N PRO A 1104 -29.00 -9.66 -17.60
CA PRO A 1104 -28.90 -9.32 -16.19
C PRO A 1104 -30.22 -8.77 -15.59
N ASP A 1105 -30.98 -8.02 -16.39
CA ASP A 1105 -32.25 -7.40 -16.01
C ASP A 1105 -33.45 -8.29 -16.33
N LYS A 1106 -33.50 -9.46 -15.71
CA LYS A 1106 -34.53 -10.47 -15.98
C LYS A 1106 -35.95 -9.96 -15.62
N PRO A 1107 -36.96 -10.23 -16.47
CA PRO A 1107 -38.36 -10.02 -16.10
C PRO A 1107 -38.71 -10.73 -14.79
N SER A 1108 -39.44 -10.05 -13.92
CA SER A 1108 -39.82 -10.58 -12.60
C SER A 1108 -41.21 -10.14 -12.17
N LEU A 1109 -41.87 -10.93 -11.33
CA LEU A 1109 -43.01 -10.50 -10.54
C LEU A 1109 -42.52 -10.03 -9.16
N GLU A 1110 -42.86 -8.79 -8.83
CA GLU A 1110 -42.68 -8.24 -7.48
C GLU A 1110 -44.02 -8.29 -6.75
N ILE A 1111 -44.06 -9.08 -5.69
CA ILE A 1111 -45.29 -9.44 -4.98
C ILE A 1111 -45.17 -8.96 -3.53
N ARG A 1112 -46.18 -8.24 -3.07
CA ARG A 1112 -46.37 -7.92 -1.66
C ARG A 1112 -47.45 -8.82 -1.09
N LEU A 1113 -47.12 -9.54 -0.02
CA LEU A 1113 -48.04 -10.33 0.77
C LEU A 1113 -48.69 -9.44 1.83
N LYS A 1114 -49.97 -9.67 2.09
CA LYS A 1114 -50.68 -9.01 3.18
C LYS A 1114 -50.15 -9.56 4.50
N ARG A 1115 -49.75 -8.67 5.41
CA ARG A 1115 -49.28 -9.10 6.74
C ARG A 1115 -50.46 -9.64 7.54
N PRO A 1116 -50.26 -10.74 8.30
CA PRO A 1116 -51.28 -11.27 9.20
C PRO A 1116 -51.69 -10.27 10.27
#